data_AF-A0A3M1QIA2-F1
#
_entry.id   AF-A0A3M1QIA2-F1
#
_cell.length_a   1.000
_cell.length_b   1.000
_cell.length_c   1.000
_cell.angle_alpha   90.00
_cell.angle_beta   90.00
_cell.angle_gamma   90.00
#
_symmetry.space_group_name_H-M   'P 1'
#
loop_
_entity.id
_entity.type
_entity.pdbx_description
1 polymer ?
#
loop_
_entity_poly.entity_id
_entity_poly.type
_entity_poly.pdbx_seq_one_letter_code
_entity_poly.pdbx_strand_id
1 'polypeptide(L)'
;MSTATLEQKHAAPGTCEQVAWLGNGNEAVARAIIDIGYDAEGYYPITPSSDAGEAVSKAYANGETDIAFLIGTSELAAISICTGVAVAGGRAVDVTSANGLLLKAEQMPAISGLGLPMVLNLSTRDVSAPLNIKNGHSDLYATLGWGWLTFLAPTVQATYDLNLIAIKIAEAVNLPAIVAYDGFHTSHANRRILVFKDREDVRRFVGPPPFKGTLEGKNGRFSFLDVKHPRTFGPYMNDDLINCKVQMDLKFEKAYELLPGIFEEFAQLTGRRYDFVQQYGDRNADRCLVALNTAGEAAKDSVDVLAGRGESANLVIPTVLRPWPEKEIVEALGAARTIVVAERGSQYGANNYLANEIGAALQRRGNQATIIQRTYGVGGLNFTTEDGLAMYKLAADWPNVENEDAKRVKWYHGAWEGDPSYDPPQTLVPLTAEQCTLNEGKGRKVNLRELTKMPLRIDKHSACPGCGIFTTLNMFLSGIDGHVVLLFNTGCGMVVTTGYPLTSFKVPYFHNLFHNGSSTATGVVEMIKRFRERGDLEEEITTILVTGDGGDDIGMDQVIGAALRNDPFIVLEYDNKGYMNTGAQLCYTGFKGQRNSNAHVGPQQAGKKHHHKDIIEILRGTFAPYIATIAESHAQDMVRKARKAQATVREGGFAFVKALSVCPLNWGAEDHVGPSAIEAAVNACLHPLYEIEHGVTTINYDPDKTKKRISVKEAFARLGGSFAHLTKPELAEVTADVQAEVDRRWARLKAMAEHELL
;
A
#
# COMPACT_ATOMS: atom_id res chain seq x y z
N MET A 1 -30.08 -7.51 -44.46
CA MET A 1 -29.94 -8.98 -44.38
C MET A 1 -28.58 -9.31 -44.99
N SER A 2 -27.47 -9.42 -44.25
CA SER A 2 -27.14 -10.32 -43.15
C SER A 2 -26.21 -9.58 -42.17
N THR A 3 -26.74 -9.16 -41.03
CA THR A 3 -25.99 -8.64 -39.88
C THR A 3 -25.60 -9.83 -39.02
N ALA A 4 -24.40 -10.38 -39.26
CA ALA A 4 -23.77 -11.27 -38.31
C ALA A 4 -23.10 -10.39 -37.25
N THR A 5 -23.86 -10.09 -36.19
CA THR A 5 -23.28 -9.75 -34.90
C THR A 5 -22.24 -10.83 -34.56
N LEU A 6 -21.01 -10.42 -34.26
CA LEU A 6 -20.04 -11.25 -33.54
C LEU A 6 -20.54 -11.37 -32.10
N GLU A 7 -21.70 -12.02 -31.92
CA GLU A 7 -21.99 -12.72 -30.70
C GLU A 7 -20.80 -13.65 -30.47
N GLN A 8 -20.24 -13.60 -29.25
CA GLN A 8 -19.47 -14.72 -28.73
C GLN A 8 -20.33 -15.97 -28.95
N LYS A 9 -20.09 -16.71 -30.04
CA LYS A 9 -20.59 -18.07 -30.22
C LYS A 9 -20.30 -18.74 -28.89
N HIS A 10 -21.36 -19.13 -28.17
CA HIS A 10 -21.26 -19.81 -26.88
C HIS A 10 -20.16 -20.86 -27.01
N ALA A 11 -18.99 -20.60 -26.41
CA ALA A 11 -17.92 -21.57 -26.39
C ALA A 11 -18.49 -22.84 -25.78
N ALA A 12 -18.11 -24.01 -26.31
CA ALA A 12 -18.52 -25.28 -25.74
C ALA A 12 -18.26 -25.24 -24.22
N PRO A 13 -19.19 -25.73 -23.38
CA PRO A 13 -18.98 -25.74 -21.94
C PRO A 13 -17.68 -26.48 -21.63
N GLY A 14 -16.84 -25.86 -20.81
CA GLY A 14 -15.58 -26.47 -20.39
C GLY A 14 -15.80 -27.82 -19.69
N THR A 15 -14.76 -28.65 -19.65
CA THR A 15 -14.84 -30.00 -19.08
C THR A 15 -15.02 -30.01 -17.56
N CYS A 16 -14.66 -28.93 -16.86
CA CYS A 16 -14.85 -28.79 -15.41
C CYS A 16 -16.17 -28.09 -15.07
N GLU A 17 -16.77 -28.49 -13.95
CA GLU A 17 -17.99 -27.84 -13.45
C GLU A 17 -17.65 -26.46 -12.84
N GLN A 18 -18.48 -25.47 -13.16
CA GLN A 18 -18.26 -24.08 -12.76
C GLN A 18 -19.55 -23.50 -12.18
N VAL A 19 -19.40 -22.59 -11.23
CA VAL A 19 -20.51 -21.94 -10.55
C VAL A 19 -20.42 -20.43 -10.70
N ALA A 20 -21.59 -19.79 -10.82
CA ALA A 20 -21.66 -18.34 -10.76
C ALA A 20 -21.34 -17.86 -9.34
N TRP A 21 -20.45 -16.90 -9.24
CA TRP A 21 -20.03 -16.28 -7.99
C TRP A 21 -20.04 -14.76 -8.16
N LEU A 22 -20.51 -14.03 -7.14
CA LEU A 22 -20.63 -12.58 -7.15
C LEU A 22 -19.61 -12.00 -6.16
N GLY A 23 -18.76 -11.12 -6.67
CA GLY A 23 -17.78 -10.39 -5.87
C GLY A 23 -17.04 -9.35 -6.71
N ASN A 24 -16.09 -8.67 -6.10
CA ASN A 24 -15.23 -7.71 -6.78
C ASN A 24 -13.88 -8.32 -7.22
N GLY A 25 -13.02 -7.52 -7.87
CA GLY A 25 -11.71 -7.95 -8.35
C GLY A 25 -10.76 -8.44 -7.25
N ASN A 26 -10.72 -7.77 -6.09
CA ASN A 26 -9.89 -8.18 -4.96
C ASN A 26 -10.39 -9.49 -4.33
N GLU A 27 -11.70 -9.65 -4.17
CA GLU A 27 -12.29 -10.89 -3.67
C GLU A 27 -12.07 -12.05 -4.66
N ALA A 28 -12.09 -11.77 -5.98
CA ALA A 28 -11.77 -12.76 -7.01
C ALA A 28 -10.29 -13.20 -6.96
N VAL A 29 -9.36 -12.27 -6.68
CA VAL A 29 -7.95 -12.60 -6.41
C VAL A 29 -7.83 -13.48 -5.16
N ALA A 30 -8.46 -13.09 -4.05
CA ALA A 30 -8.46 -13.87 -2.82
C ALA A 30 -9.02 -15.28 -3.04
N ARG A 31 -10.09 -15.40 -3.86
CA ARG A 31 -10.66 -16.69 -4.24
C ARG A 31 -9.68 -17.55 -5.03
N ALA A 32 -8.95 -16.97 -5.97
CA ALA A 32 -7.90 -17.69 -6.71
C ALA A 32 -6.78 -18.17 -5.76
N ILE A 33 -6.35 -17.34 -4.81
CA ILE A 33 -5.34 -17.71 -3.79
C ILE A 33 -5.79 -18.95 -3.00
N ILE A 34 -7.03 -18.95 -2.53
CA ILE A 34 -7.61 -20.06 -1.76
C ILE A 34 -7.73 -21.33 -2.61
N ASP A 35 -8.20 -21.20 -3.85
CA ASP A 35 -8.43 -22.35 -4.74
C ASP A 35 -7.11 -22.98 -5.25
N ILE A 36 -6.07 -22.16 -5.48
CA ILE A 36 -4.72 -22.64 -5.81
C ILE A 36 -4.10 -23.46 -4.66
N GLY A 37 -4.33 -23.03 -3.42
CA GLY A 37 -3.68 -23.61 -2.24
C GLY A 37 -2.21 -23.19 -2.13
N TYR A 38 -1.97 -21.90 -1.96
CA TYR A 38 -0.65 -21.37 -1.59
C TYR A 38 -0.26 -21.77 -0.17
N ASP A 39 1.03 -21.96 0.08
CA ASP A 39 1.55 -22.29 1.42
C ASP A 39 1.60 -21.04 2.32
N ALA A 40 1.91 -19.87 1.75
CA ALA A 40 1.95 -18.63 2.51
C ALA A 40 1.63 -17.38 1.66
N GLU A 41 1.09 -16.37 2.35
CA GLU A 41 0.98 -15.00 1.85
C GLU A 41 1.82 -14.08 2.74
N GLY A 42 2.82 -13.41 2.14
CA GLY A 42 3.47 -12.27 2.77
C GLY A 42 2.63 -11.03 2.52
N TYR A 43 2.15 -10.39 3.59
CA TYR A 43 1.15 -9.33 3.48
C TYR A 43 1.62 -8.03 4.13
N TYR A 44 1.34 -6.91 3.46
CA TYR A 44 1.31 -5.59 4.07
C TYR A 44 0.21 -4.76 3.37
N PRO A 45 -0.55 -3.94 4.13
CA PRO A 45 -1.71 -3.27 3.55
C PRO A 45 -1.37 -1.99 2.80
N ILE A 46 -1.87 -1.88 1.58
CA ILE A 46 -1.90 -0.64 0.82
C ILE A 46 -3.13 -0.58 -0.10
N THR A 47 -3.89 0.52 -0.02
CA THR A 47 -5.03 0.77 -0.92
C THR A 47 -4.57 0.87 -2.38
N PRO A 48 -5.29 0.31 -3.36
CA PRO A 48 -6.54 -0.47 -3.25
C PRO A 48 -6.37 -2.00 -3.15
N SER A 49 -5.17 -2.52 -2.92
CA SER A 49 -4.91 -3.97 -2.81
C SER A 49 -5.29 -4.62 -1.48
N SER A 50 -5.42 -3.82 -0.40
CA SER A 50 -5.63 -4.33 0.96
C SER A 50 -6.73 -5.39 1.09
N ASP A 51 -7.89 -5.16 0.47
CA ASP A 51 -9.08 -6.02 0.56
C ASP A 51 -8.82 -7.46 0.10
N ALA A 52 -7.87 -7.68 -0.82
CA ALA A 52 -7.54 -9.03 -1.29
C ALA A 52 -6.97 -9.88 -0.14
N GLY A 53 -5.95 -9.38 0.56
CA GLY A 53 -5.39 -10.10 1.70
C GLY A 53 -6.31 -10.10 2.93
N GLU A 54 -7.18 -9.10 3.10
CA GLU A 54 -8.24 -9.15 4.13
C GLU A 54 -9.21 -10.31 3.89
N ALA A 55 -9.62 -10.54 2.63
CA ALA A 55 -10.46 -11.67 2.28
C ALA A 55 -9.75 -13.03 2.50
N VAL A 56 -8.45 -13.13 2.22
CA VAL A 56 -7.65 -14.32 2.54
C VAL A 56 -7.54 -14.54 4.05
N SER A 57 -7.24 -13.50 4.82
CA SER A 57 -7.16 -13.55 6.29
C SER A 57 -8.49 -13.98 6.91
N LYS A 58 -9.61 -13.49 6.36
CA LYS A 58 -10.95 -13.90 6.79
C LYS A 58 -11.21 -15.39 6.52
N ALA A 59 -10.86 -15.88 5.34
CA ALA A 59 -10.98 -17.29 5.00
C ALA A 59 -10.13 -18.18 5.92
N TYR A 60 -8.91 -17.74 6.26
CA TYR A 60 -8.05 -18.41 7.24
C TYR A 60 -8.72 -18.47 8.62
N ALA A 61 -9.21 -17.33 9.14
CA ALA A 61 -9.86 -17.29 10.46
C ALA A 61 -11.10 -18.20 10.55
N ASN A 62 -11.81 -18.37 9.43
CA ASN A 62 -12.97 -19.26 9.28
C ASN A 62 -12.61 -20.73 9.07
N GLY A 63 -11.34 -21.05 8.82
CA GLY A 63 -10.87 -22.41 8.51
C GLY A 63 -11.20 -22.90 7.09
N GLU A 64 -11.38 -21.97 6.15
CA GLU A 64 -11.65 -22.27 4.73
C GLU A 64 -10.36 -22.52 3.93
N THR A 65 -9.21 -22.10 4.48
CA THR A 65 -7.85 -22.27 3.97
C THR A 65 -6.87 -22.47 5.13
N ASP A 66 -5.76 -23.16 4.87
CA ASP A 66 -4.64 -23.43 5.78
C ASP A 66 -3.39 -22.57 5.48
N ILE A 67 -3.51 -21.60 4.57
CA ILE A 67 -2.42 -20.69 4.20
C ILE A 67 -1.81 -19.99 5.42
N ALA A 68 -0.48 -19.91 5.46
CA ALA A 68 0.23 -19.09 6.42
C ALA A 68 0.13 -17.60 6.03
N PHE A 69 -0.81 -16.87 6.65
CA PHE A 69 -0.96 -15.43 6.45
C PHE A 69 0.00 -14.65 7.37
N LEU A 70 1.08 -14.11 6.80
CA LEU A 70 2.21 -13.53 7.53
C LEU A 70 2.31 -12.02 7.25
N ILE A 71 1.98 -11.21 8.25
CA ILE A 71 1.98 -9.75 8.13
C ILE A 71 3.39 -9.21 8.38
N GLY A 72 3.99 -8.53 7.40
CA GLY A 72 5.29 -7.86 7.54
C GLY A 72 5.22 -6.52 8.29
N THR A 73 6.37 -5.94 8.62
CA THR A 73 6.46 -4.54 9.14
C THR A 73 6.39 -3.50 8.02
N SER A 74 6.69 -3.91 6.79
CA SER A 74 6.66 -3.09 5.58
C SER A 74 6.41 -3.96 4.35
N GLU A 75 6.28 -3.31 3.21
CA GLU A 75 6.13 -4.01 1.92
C GLU A 75 7.39 -4.78 1.53
N LEU A 76 8.57 -4.24 1.86
CA LEU A 76 9.85 -4.93 1.71
C LEU A 76 9.90 -6.19 2.59
N ALA A 77 9.40 -6.11 3.83
CA ALA A 77 9.32 -7.27 4.70
C ALA A 77 8.36 -8.34 4.16
N ALA A 78 7.18 -7.94 3.66
CA ALA A 78 6.19 -8.84 3.09
C ALA A 78 6.75 -9.64 1.89
N ILE A 79 7.38 -8.97 0.93
CA ILE A 79 7.97 -9.67 -0.24
C ILE A 79 9.20 -10.52 0.14
N SER A 80 9.92 -10.14 1.19
CA SER A 80 11.03 -10.92 1.74
C SER A 80 10.54 -12.20 2.43
N ILE A 81 9.39 -12.15 3.11
CA ILE A 81 8.71 -13.36 3.63
C ILE A 81 8.37 -14.30 2.47
N CYS A 82 7.76 -13.77 1.39
CA CYS A 82 7.48 -14.56 0.19
C CYS A 82 8.74 -15.18 -0.43
N THR A 83 9.85 -14.44 -0.44
CA THR A 83 11.16 -14.97 -0.89
C THR A 83 11.60 -16.15 -0.03
N GLY A 84 11.52 -16.01 1.30
CA GLY A 84 11.86 -17.07 2.26
C GLY A 84 11.02 -18.33 2.06
N VAL A 85 9.72 -18.16 1.82
CA VAL A 85 8.80 -19.25 1.51
C VAL A 85 9.20 -19.94 0.20
N ALA A 86 9.41 -19.18 -0.87
CA ALA A 86 9.74 -19.72 -2.19
C ALA A 86 11.08 -20.47 -2.19
N VAL A 87 12.12 -19.93 -1.54
CA VAL A 87 13.44 -20.58 -1.48
C VAL A 87 13.42 -21.82 -0.57
N ALA A 88 12.57 -21.83 0.48
CA ALA A 88 12.30 -23.02 1.31
C ALA A 88 11.53 -24.10 0.55
N GLY A 89 10.86 -23.72 -0.54
CA GLY A 89 10.11 -24.59 -1.43
C GLY A 89 8.59 -24.56 -1.26
N GLY A 90 8.05 -23.54 -0.60
CA GLY A 90 6.62 -23.27 -0.59
C GLY A 90 6.17 -22.44 -1.79
N ARG A 91 4.88 -22.50 -2.10
CA ARG A 91 4.19 -21.54 -2.98
C ARG A 91 3.89 -20.28 -2.18
N ALA A 92 4.42 -19.15 -2.66
CA ALA A 92 4.20 -17.83 -2.07
C ALA A 92 3.32 -16.95 -2.97
N VAL A 93 2.53 -16.09 -2.35
CA VAL A 93 1.75 -15.03 -3.01
C VAL A 93 1.86 -13.71 -2.24
N ASP A 94 1.79 -12.60 -2.95
CA ASP A 94 1.81 -11.23 -2.41
C ASP A 94 0.72 -10.39 -3.11
N VAL A 95 0.22 -9.36 -2.42
CA VAL A 95 -0.70 -8.35 -2.98
C VAL A 95 -0.16 -6.95 -2.67
N THR A 96 -0.13 -6.05 -3.65
CA THR A 96 0.37 -4.69 -3.43
C THR A 96 -0.10 -3.68 -4.48
N SER A 97 0.31 -2.41 -4.30
CA SER A 97 0.03 -1.27 -5.18
C SER A 97 1.12 -0.19 -5.06
N ALA A 98 1.28 0.67 -6.07
CA ALA A 98 1.97 1.97 -6.01
C ALA A 98 3.27 2.01 -5.17
N ASN A 99 3.31 2.90 -4.17
CA ASN A 99 4.48 3.10 -3.31
C ASN A 99 4.89 1.82 -2.55
N GLY A 100 3.95 0.88 -2.34
CA GLY A 100 4.28 -0.41 -1.74
C GLY A 100 5.09 -1.28 -2.67
N LEU A 101 4.70 -1.36 -3.94
CA LEU A 101 5.48 -2.02 -4.98
C LEU A 101 6.88 -1.40 -5.13
N LEU A 102 6.99 -0.06 -5.08
CA LEU A 102 8.29 0.61 -5.15
C LEU A 102 9.19 0.29 -3.95
N LEU A 103 8.62 0.07 -2.76
CA LEU A 103 9.40 -0.36 -1.60
C LEU A 103 9.86 -1.83 -1.74
N LYS A 104 9.15 -2.65 -2.52
CA LYS A 104 9.58 -4.01 -2.90
C LYS A 104 10.65 -4.04 -3.99
N ALA A 105 10.91 -2.92 -4.68
CA ALA A 105 11.76 -2.88 -5.88
C ALA A 105 13.19 -3.40 -5.65
N GLU A 106 13.73 -3.30 -4.44
CA GLU A 106 15.03 -3.87 -4.09
C GLU A 106 15.04 -5.41 -4.19
N GLN A 107 13.94 -6.04 -3.75
CA GLN A 107 13.81 -7.49 -3.67
C GLN A 107 13.33 -8.12 -4.99
N MET A 108 12.51 -7.41 -5.77
CA MET A 108 11.85 -7.95 -6.96
C MET A 108 12.84 -8.48 -8.04
N PRO A 109 13.89 -7.75 -8.46
CA PRO A 109 14.89 -8.28 -9.40
C PRO A 109 15.74 -9.42 -8.82
N ALA A 110 15.93 -9.45 -7.49
CA ALA A 110 16.65 -10.54 -6.84
C ALA A 110 15.84 -11.85 -6.91
N ILE A 111 14.51 -11.79 -6.68
CA ILE A 111 13.62 -12.95 -6.79
C ILE A 111 13.67 -13.57 -8.19
N SER A 112 13.58 -12.74 -9.25
CA SER A 112 13.65 -13.23 -10.63
C SER A 112 15.04 -13.78 -10.97
N GLY A 113 16.10 -13.11 -10.54
CA GLY A 113 17.49 -13.57 -10.73
C GLY A 113 17.80 -14.89 -10.02
N LEU A 114 17.20 -15.12 -8.86
CA LEU A 114 17.29 -16.39 -8.11
C LEU A 114 16.37 -17.48 -8.69
N GLY A 115 15.50 -17.13 -9.65
CA GLY A 115 14.57 -18.06 -10.27
C GLY A 115 13.50 -18.59 -9.32
N LEU A 116 13.02 -17.74 -8.41
CA LEU A 116 12.03 -18.10 -7.39
C LEU A 116 10.61 -17.79 -7.90
N PRO A 117 9.79 -18.81 -8.20
CA PRO A 117 8.45 -18.61 -8.72
C PRO A 117 7.46 -18.29 -7.60
N MET A 118 6.66 -17.27 -7.84
CA MET A 118 5.57 -16.79 -6.99
C MET A 118 4.65 -15.90 -7.83
N VAL A 119 3.49 -15.54 -7.30
CA VAL A 119 2.61 -14.54 -7.92
C VAL A 119 2.51 -13.30 -7.05
N LEU A 120 2.69 -12.13 -7.65
CA LEU A 120 2.37 -10.85 -7.05
C LEU A 120 1.14 -10.27 -7.76
N ASN A 121 0.08 -10.03 -7.01
CA ASN A 121 -1.13 -9.39 -7.49
C ASN A 121 -0.98 -7.87 -7.35
N LEU A 122 -0.93 -7.18 -8.50
CA LEU A 122 -0.76 -5.74 -8.56
C LEU A 122 -2.10 -5.06 -8.86
N SER A 123 -2.74 -4.52 -7.82
CA SER A 123 -3.86 -3.59 -8.04
C SER A 123 -3.28 -2.24 -8.40
N THR A 124 -3.22 -1.91 -9.69
CA THR A 124 -2.45 -0.77 -10.20
C THR A 124 -2.98 0.55 -9.66
N ARG A 125 -2.06 1.42 -9.26
CA ARG A 125 -2.34 2.71 -8.63
C ARG A 125 -1.25 3.70 -8.98
N ASP A 126 -1.62 4.98 -9.07
CA ASP A 126 -0.60 5.99 -9.29
C ASP A 126 0.39 6.15 -8.14
N VAL A 127 1.66 6.20 -8.52
CA VAL A 127 2.78 6.49 -7.64
C VAL A 127 2.78 7.97 -7.28
N SER A 128 2.97 8.26 -5.99
CA SER A 128 3.10 9.63 -5.47
C SER A 128 4.33 10.36 -6.08
N ALA A 129 4.36 11.68 -6.24
CA ALA A 129 3.51 12.72 -5.63
C ALA A 129 2.73 13.58 -6.66
N PRO A 130 1.59 14.21 -6.26
CA PRO A 130 0.94 14.16 -4.94
C PRO A 130 0.38 12.78 -4.61
N LEU A 131 0.04 12.51 -3.34
CA LEU A 131 -0.57 11.24 -2.95
C LEU A 131 -1.90 11.06 -3.70
N ASN A 132 -1.98 10.00 -4.51
CA ASN A 132 -3.21 9.56 -5.13
C ASN A 132 -3.43 8.09 -4.81
N ILE A 133 -4.63 7.72 -4.36
CA ILE A 133 -4.97 6.32 -4.07
C ILE A 133 -5.52 5.59 -5.29
N LYS A 134 -5.97 6.34 -6.29
CA LYS A 134 -6.73 5.82 -7.43
C LYS A 134 -5.82 5.30 -8.53
N ASN A 135 -6.47 4.70 -9.53
CA ASN A 135 -5.81 3.98 -10.60
C ASN A 135 -4.82 4.84 -11.41
N GLY A 136 -3.68 4.23 -11.71
CA GLY A 136 -2.74 4.57 -12.75
C GLY A 136 -1.83 3.37 -12.98
N HIS A 137 -1.02 3.40 -14.03
CA HIS A 137 -0.11 2.29 -14.38
C HIS A 137 1.36 2.64 -14.12
N SER A 138 1.63 3.75 -13.42
CA SER A 138 3.01 4.17 -13.11
C SER A 138 3.77 3.15 -12.27
N ASP A 139 3.08 2.39 -11.42
CA ASP A 139 3.65 1.27 -10.67
C ASP A 139 3.94 0.04 -11.55
N LEU A 140 2.99 -0.35 -12.40
CA LEU A 140 3.19 -1.40 -13.41
C LEU A 140 4.39 -1.10 -14.30
N TYR A 141 4.51 0.12 -14.82
CA TYR A 141 5.62 0.49 -15.69
C TYR A 141 6.99 0.46 -15.01
N ALA A 142 7.06 0.66 -13.69
CA ALA A 142 8.30 0.52 -12.93
C ALA A 142 8.87 -0.91 -12.99
N THR A 143 8.01 -1.91 -13.24
CA THR A 143 8.39 -3.34 -13.21
C THR A 143 8.96 -3.90 -14.52
N LEU A 144 8.87 -3.15 -15.64
CA LEU A 144 9.13 -3.69 -16.99
C LEU A 144 10.53 -4.29 -17.19
N GLY A 145 11.50 -3.89 -16.36
CA GLY A 145 12.89 -4.37 -16.38
C GLY A 145 13.26 -5.32 -15.25
N TRP A 146 12.33 -5.73 -14.38
CA TRP A 146 12.65 -6.51 -13.18
C TRP A 146 12.70 -8.04 -13.41
N GLY A 147 12.41 -8.51 -14.62
CA GLY A 147 12.47 -9.94 -14.96
C GLY A 147 11.30 -10.77 -14.42
N TRP A 148 10.13 -10.15 -14.27
CA TRP A 148 8.87 -10.83 -13.91
C TRP A 148 8.02 -11.05 -15.16
N LEU A 149 7.35 -12.20 -15.25
CA LEU A 149 6.26 -12.41 -16.21
C LEU A 149 5.13 -11.44 -15.82
N THR A 150 4.46 -10.82 -16.78
CA THR A 150 3.46 -9.77 -16.51
C THR A 150 2.20 -10.03 -17.32
N PHE A 151 1.11 -10.30 -16.61
CA PHE A 151 -0.22 -10.49 -17.13
C PHE A 151 -1.11 -9.28 -16.80
N LEU A 152 -1.96 -8.91 -17.75
CA LEU A 152 -2.89 -7.81 -17.65
C LEU A 152 -4.32 -8.38 -17.58
N ALA A 153 -4.99 -8.15 -16.46
CA ALA A 153 -6.33 -8.63 -16.19
C ALA A 153 -7.36 -7.50 -16.43
N PRO A 154 -7.99 -7.43 -17.62
CA PRO A 154 -8.91 -6.34 -17.97
C PRO A 154 -10.26 -6.39 -17.27
N THR A 155 -10.63 -7.54 -16.69
CA THR A 155 -11.94 -7.77 -16.06
C THR A 155 -11.81 -8.51 -14.74
N VAL A 156 -12.85 -8.47 -13.91
CA VAL A 156 -12.94 -9.25 -12.67
C VAL A 156 -12.87 -10.76 -12.93
N GLN A 157 -13.38 -11.25 -14.07
CA GLN A 157 -13.22 -12.67 -14.44
C GLN A 157 -11.74 -13.00 -14.69
N ALA A 158 -11.03 -12.10 -15.37
CA ALA A 158 -9.63 -12.28 -15.69
C ALA A 158 -8.71 -12.22 -14.45
N THR A 159 -9.09 -11.51 -13.38
CA THR A 159 -8.28 -11.51 -12.15
C THR A 159 -8.24 -12.89 -11.51
N TYR A 160 -9.35 -13.64 -11.53
CA TYR A 160 -9.38 -15.03 -11.08
C TYR A 160 -8.61 -15.95 -12.03
N ASP A 161 -8.95 -15.93 -13.33
CA ASP A 161 -8.40 -16.88 -14.30
C ASP A 161 -6.88 -16.73 -14.51
N LEU A 162 -6.38 -15.49 -14.63
CA LEU A 162 -4.97 -15.23 -14.91
C LEU A 162 -4.08 -15.54 -13.70
N ASN A 163 -4.59 -15.53 -12.47
CA ASN A 163 -3.84 -16.03 -11.31
C ASN A 163 -3.52 -17.53 -11.45
N LEU A 164 -4.48 -18.32 -11.94
CA LEU A 164 -4.30 -19.76 -12.14
C LEU A 164 -3.27 -20.04 -13.25
N ILE A 165 -3.36 -19.28 -14.35
CA ILE A 165 -2.42 -19.39 -15.47
C ILE A 165 -1.02 -18.93 -15.05
N ALA A 166 -0.92 -17.78 -14.36
CA ALA A 166 0.34 -17.16 -13.96
C ALA A 166 1.19 -18.07 -13.08
N ILE A 167 0.62 -18.72 -12.06
CA ILE A 167 1.39 -19.61 -11.19
C ILE A 167 1.87 -20.85 -11.97
N LYS A 168 1.04 -21.43 -12.85
CA LYS A 168 1.42 -22.60 -13.65
C LYS A 168 2.63 -22.31 -14.55
N ILE A 169 2.62 -21.18 -15.26
CA ILE A 169 3.74 -20.80 -16.14
C ILE A 169 4.97 -20.35 -15.34
N ALA A 170 4.79 -19.57 -14.27
CA ALA A 170 5.86 -19.23 -13.33
C ALA A 170 6.57 -20.50 -12.84
N GLU A 171 5.78 -21.52 -12.49
CA GLU A 171 6.30 -22.81 -12.06
C GLU A 171 6.87 -23.68 -13.20
N ALA A 172 6.58 -23.39 -14.47
CA ALA A 172 7.18 -24.13 -15.57
C ALA A 172 8.59 -23.61 -15.90
N VAL A 173 8.83 -22.30 -15.74
CA VAL A 173 10.08 -21.64 -16.17
C VAL A 173 10.97 -21.14 -15.05
N ASN A 174 10.57 -21.31 -13.78
CA ASN A 174 11.31 -20.80 -12.61
C ASN A 174 11.52 -19.28 -12.71
N LEU A 175 10.43 -18.56 -12.97
CA LEU A 175 10.35 -17.11 -12.94
C LEU A 175 9.13 -16.69 -12.12
N PRO A 176 9.17 -15.55 -11.43
CA PRO A 176 7.99 -14.99 -10.76
C PRO A 176 7.05 -14.30 -11.76
N ALA A 177 5.79 -14.10 -11.37
CA ALA A 177 4.75 -13.48 -12.21
C ALA A 177 3.98 -12.36 -11.49
N ILE A 178 3.61 -11.33 -12.24
CA ILE A 178 2.71 -10.24 -11.85
C ILE A 178 1.37 -10.46 -12.55
N VAL A 179 0.28 -10.41 -11.80
CA VAL A 179 -1.08 -10.27 -12.36
C VAL A 179 -1.56 -8.85 -12.03
N ALA A 180 -1.58 -7.99 -13.03
CA ALA A 180 -1.90 -6.57 -12.87
C ALA A 180 -3.34 -6.27 -13.30
N TYR A 181 -4.09 -5.59 -12.44
CA TYR A 181 -5.48 -5.20 -12.68
C TYR A 181 -5.76 -3.80 -12.14
N ASP A 182 -6.68 -3.10 -12.79
CA ASP A 182 -6.89 -1.67 -12.53
C ASP A 182 -7.48 -1.42 -11.14
N GLY A 183 -6.77 -0.62 -10.32
CA GLY A 183 -7.24 -0.19 -9.00
C GLY A 183 -8.57 0.55 -9.08
N PHE A 184 -9.48 0.26 -8.15
CA PHE A 184 -10.89 0.71 -8.11
C PHE A 184 -11.76 0.23 -9.29
N HIS A 185 -11.31 0.40 -10.54
CA HIS A 185 -12.08 0.07 -11.74
C HIS A 185 -12.31 -1.44 -11.91
N THR A 186 -11.32 -2.26 -11.57
CA THR A 186 -11.45 -3.72 -11.51
C THR A 186 -11.49 -4.19 -10.06
N SER A 187 -10.56 -3.71 -9.23
CA SER A 187 -10.39 -4.24 -7.88
C SER A 187 -11.63 -4.10 -6.99
N HIS A 188 -12.44 -3.05 -7.17
CA HIS A 188 -13.65 -2.78 -6.39
C HIS A 188 -14.95 -2.92 -7.22
N ALA A 189 -14.85 -3.35 -8.48
CA ALA A 189 -16.03 -3.52 -9.32
C ALA A 189 -16.72 -4.86 -9.06
N ASN A 190 -17.93 -4.83 -8.51
CA ASN A 190 -18.72 -6.04 -8.33
C ASN A 190 -19.18 -6.61 -9.69
N ARG A 191 -18.89 -7.88 -9.93
CA ARG A 191 -19.31 -8.63 -11.14
C ARG A 191 -19.70 -10.05 -10.77
N ARG A 192 -20.64 -10.60 -11.53
CA ARG A 192 -20.92 -12.03 -11.52
C ARG A 192 -19.92 -12.71 -12.46
N ILE A 193 -19.05 -13.56 -11.90
CA ILE A 193 -18.04 -14.32 -12.62
C ILE A 193 -18.30 -15.82 -12.48
N LEU A 194 -17.56 -16.63 -13.23
CA LEU A 194 -17.52 -18.08 -13.13
C LEU A 194 -16.24 -18.50 -12.41
N VAL A 195 -16.39 -19.29 -11.36
CA VAL A 195 -15.29 -19.94 -10.63
C VAL A 195 -15.45 -21.45 -10.70
N PHE A 196 -14.36 -22.19 -10.51
CA PHE A 196 -14.44 -23.64 -10.42
C PHE A 196 -15.28 -24.04 -9.20
N LYS A 197 -16.14 -25.05 -9.37
CA LYS A 197 -16.95 -25.56 -8.25
C LYS A 197 -16.10 -26.34 -7.25
N ASP A 198 -15.16 -27.13 -7.77
CA ASP A 198 -14.22 -27.93 -6.99
C ASP A 198 -12.81 -27.35 -7.10
N ARG A 199 -12.19 -27.01 -5.96
CA ARG A 199 -10.80 -26.50 -5.92
C ARG A 199 -9.79 -27.54 -6.39
N GLU A 200 -10.13 -28.83 -6.35
CA GLU A 200 -9.25 -29.88 -6.88
C GLU A 200 -9.09 -29.79 -8.41
N ASP A 201 -10.08 -29.25 -9.14
CA ASP A 201 -9.90 -28.95 -10.58
C ASP A 201 -8.82 -27.89 -10.80
N VAL A 202 -8.81 -26.85 -9.97
CA VAL A 202 -7.80 -25.80 -9.99
C VAL A 202 -6.42 -26.37 -9.68
N ARG A 203 -6.31 -27.18 -8.62
CA ARG A 203 -5.05 -27.82 -8.21
C ARG A 203 -4.53 -28.81 -9.26
N ARG A 204 -5.42 -29.52 -9.96
CA ARG A 204 -5.05 -30.37 -11.10
C ARG A 204 -4.48 -29.56 -12.26
N PHE A 205 -5.10 -28.43 -12.60
CA PHE A 205 -4.61 -27.54 -13.66
C PHE A 205 -3.27 -26.90 -13.31
N VAL A 206 -3.15 -26.31 -12.12
CA VAL A 206 -1.89 -25.69 -11.64
C VAL A 206 -0.78 -26.74 -11.53
N GLY A 207 -1.15 -27.93 -11.09
CA GLY A 207 -0.23 -29.04 -10.89
C GLY A 207 0.26 -29.15 -9.44
N PRO A 208 1.02 -30.22 -9.14
CA PRO A 208 1.53 -30.47 -7.79
C PRO A 208 2.50 -29.37 -7.36
N PRO A 209 2.65 -29.14 -6.04
CA PRO A 209 3.58 -28.15 -5.53
C PRO A 209 5.00 -28.39 -6.07
N PRO A 210 5.82 -27.34 -6.15
CA PRO A 210 7.16 -27.42 -6.71
C PRO A 210 8.05 -28.49 -6.06
N PHE A 211 7.78 -28.78 -4.78
CA PHE A 211 8.47 -29.76 -3.97
C PHE A 211 7.47 -30.81 -3.51
N LYS A 212 7.63 -32.06 -3.97
CA LYS A 212 6.77 -33.18 -3.57
C LYS A 212 7.61 -34.39 -3.21
N GLY A 213 7.68 -34.71 -1.92
CA GLY A 213 8.35 -35.90 -1.39
C GLY A 213 9.88 -35.81 -1.28
N THR A 214 10.51 -34.82 -1.91
CA THR A 214 11.94 -34.50 -1.77
C THR A 214 12.15 -32.98 -1.76
N LEU A 215 13.25 -32.54 -1.15
CA LEU A 215 13.70 -31.14 -1.17
C LEU A 215 14.45 -30.77 -2.48
N GLU A 216 14.66 -31.76 -3.36
CA GLU A 216 15.21 -31.61 -4.72
C GLU A 216 14.16 -31.26 -5.79
N GLY A 217 12.89 -31.15 -5.39
CA GLY A 217 11.81 -30.58 -6.18
C GLY A 217 11.53 -31.27 -7.53
N LYS A 218 10.64 -30.66 -8.32
CA LYS A 218 10.44 -30.98 -9.74
C LYS A 218 11.23 -30.02 -10.61
N ASN A 219 11.52 -30.42 -11.85
CA ASN A 219 12.16 -29.58 -12.87
C ASN A 219 13.49 -28.94 -12.39
N GLY A 220 14.27 -29.67 -11.59
CA GLY A 220 15.57 -29.22 -11.10
C GLY A 220 15.51 -28.09 -10.05
N ARG A 221 14.38 -27.93 -9.34
CA ARG A 221 14.28 -26.96 -8.24
C ARG A 221 14.86 -27.49 -6.94
N PHE A 222 15.76 -26.74 -6.33
CA PHE A 222 16.34 -27.11 -5.06
C PHE A 222 15.79 -26.21 -3.95
N SER A 223 15.44 -26.80 -2.81
CA SER A 223 15.13 -26.08 -1.59
C SER A 223 16.43 -25.85 -0.82
N PHE A 224 16.62 -24.65 -0.27
CA PHE A 224 17.79 -24.39 0.59
C PHE A 224 17.76 -25.19 1.90
N LEU A 225 16.60 -25.76 2.25
CA LEU A 225 16.44 -26.62 3.41
C LEU A 225 16.96 -28.04 3.17
N ASP A 226 17.42 -28.39 1.97
CA ASP A 226 18.06 -29.69 1.71
C ASP A 226 19.43 -29.79 2.41
N VAL A 227 19.40 -30.15 3.68
CA VAL A 227 20.60 -30.36 4.50
C VAL A 227 21.40 -31.60 4.09
N LYS A 228 20.84 -32.50 3.28
CA LYS A 228 21.56 -33.67 2.76
C LYS A 228 22.39 -33.31 1.54
N HIS A 229 21.90 -32.38 0.72
CA HIS A 229 22.59 -31.86 -0.46
C HIS A 229 22.62 -30.32 -0.44
N PRO A 230 23.34 -29.71 0.52
CA PRO A 230 23.34 -28.26 0.70
C PRO A 230 23.88 -27.55 -0.55
N ARG A 231 23.21 -26.45 -0.92
CA ARG A 231 23.58 -25.60 -2.07
C ARG A 231 23.59 -24.13 -1.64
N THR A 232 24.41 -23.34 -2.32
CA THR A 232 24.46 -21.89 -2.12
C THR A 232 23.45 -21.19 -3.01
N PHE A 233 22.59 -20.37 -2.42
CA PHE A 233 21.65 -19.49 -3.11
C PHE A 233 22.12 -18.04 -2.94
N GLY A 234 22.05 -17.24 -4.00
CA GLY A 234 22.51 -15.84 -3.98
C GLY A 234 24.00 -15.64 -3.68
N PRO A 235 24.93 -16.34 -4.38
CA PRO A 235 26.36 -16.12 -4.16
C PRO A 235 26.78 -14.73 -4.63
N TYR A 236 27.83 -14.20 -4.00
CA TYR A 236 28.59 -13.09 -4.58
C TYR A 236 29.31 -13.54 -5.85
N MET A 237 29.14 -12.80 -6.95
CA MET A 237 29.66 -13.14 -8.28
C MET A 237 30.19 -11.87 -8.96
N ASN A 238 31.46 -11.87 -9.34
CA ASN A 238 32.09 -10.79 -10.11
C ASN A 238 32.04 -11.12 -11.60
N ASP A 239 32.79 -12.15 -11.99
CA ASP A 239 32.88 -12.64 -13.36
C ASP A 239 31.73 -13.61 -13.65
N ASP A 240 31.26 -13.70 -14.90
CA ASP A 240 30.18 -14.57 -15.39
C ASP A 240 28.72 -14.20 -15.07
N LEU A 241 28.42 -13.09 -14.38
CA LEU A 241 27.03 -12.66 -14.13
C LEU A 241 26.19 -12.54 -15.43
N ILE A 242 26.83 -12.22 -16.55
CA ILE A 242 26.19 -12.17 -17.87
C ILE A 242 25.54 -13.50 -18.26
N ASN A 243 26.13 -14.64 -17.90
CA ASN A 243 25.57 -15.96 -18.20
C ASN A 243 24.28 -16.21 -17.42
N CYS A 244 24.20 -15.73 -16.17
CA CYS A 244 22.95 -15.76 -15.39
C CYS A 244 21.85 -14.92 -16.06
N LYS A 245 22.20 -13.78 -16.69
CA LYS A 245 21.25 -12.96 -17.44
C LYS A 245 20.78 -13.63 -18.73
N VAL A 246 21.67 -14.33 -19.45
CA VAL A 246 21.27 -15.18 -20.58
C VAL A 246 20.27 -16.26 -20.14
N GLN A 247 20.47 -16.89 -18.95
CA GLN A 247 19.49 -17.84 -18.43
C GLN A 247 18.13 -17.20 -18.12
N MET A 248 18.09 -15.93 -17.72
CA MET A 248 16.81 -15.22 -17.53
C MET A 248 16.09 -15.05 -18.87
N ASP A 249 16.78 -14.61 -19.92
CA ASP A 249 16.19 -14.42 -21.25
C ASP A 249 15.66 -15.74 -21.84
N LEU A 250 16.44 -16.82 -21.75
CA LEU A 250 16.02 -18.15 -22.21
C LEU A 250 14.76 -18.65 -21.48
N LYS A 251 14.57 -18.28 -20.20
CA LYS A 251 13.35 -18.60 -19.45
C LYS A 251 12.14 -17.80 -19.94
N PHE A 252 12.32 -16.53 -20.34
CA PHE A 252 11.26 -15.73 -20.96
C PHE A 252 10.87 -16.27 -22.34
N GLU A 253 11.85 -16.64 -23.17
CA GLU A 253 11.61 -17.34 -24.44
C GLU A 253 10.83 -18.62 -24.20
N LYS A 254 11.23 -19.42 -23.20
CA LYS A 254 10.52 -20.64 -22.86
C LYS A 254 9.10 -20.37 -22.38
N ALA A 255 8.88 -19.31 -21.63
CA ALA A 255 7.55 -18.94 -21.17
C ALA A 255 6.64 -18.58 -22.35
N TYR A 256 7.16 -17.81 -23.31
CA TYR A 256 6.46 -17.46 -24.54
C TYR A 256 6.06 -18.71 -25.35
N GLU A 257 6.95 -19.70 -25.48
CA GLU A 257 6.65 -20.97 -26.17
C GLU A 257 5.52 -21.78 -25.50
N LEU A 258 5.47 -21.79 -24.16
CA LEU A 258 4.56 -22.65 -23.40
C LEU A 258 3.16 -22.05 -23.21
N LEU A 259 3.04 -20.72 -23.22
CA LEU A 259 1.79 -20.02 -22.93
C LEU A 259 0.61 -20.43 -23.84
N PRO A 260 0.75 -20.55 -25.18
CA PRO A 260 -0.36 -20.98 -26.04
C PRO A 260 -0.97 -22.33 -25.63
N GLY A 261 -0.14 -23.29 -25.24
CA GLY A 261 -0.60 -24.60 -24.77
C GLY A 261 -1.35 -24.50 -23.45
N ILE A 262 -0.88 -23.67 -22.52
CA ILE A 262 -1.55 -23.42 -21.24
C ILE A 262 -2.89 -22.71 -21.44
N PHE A 263 -2.97 -21.73 -22.35
CA PHE A 263 -4.21 -21.06 -22.68
C PHE A 263 -5.25 -22.01 -23.27
N GLU A 264 -4.83 -22.92 -24.17
CA GLU A 264 -5.73 -23.91 -24.74
C GLU A 264 -6.17 -24.96 -23.71
N GLU A 265 -5.27 -25.41 -22.82
CA GLU A 265 -5.63 -26.27 -21.68
C GLU A 265 -6.68 -25.58 -20.80
N PHE A 266 -6.48 -24.31 -20.45
CA PHE A 266 -7.44 -23.55 -19.65
C PHE A 266 -8.79 -23.38 -20.36
N ALA A 267 -8.77 -23.14 -21.68
CA ALA A 267 -9.97 -23.02 -22.49
C ALA A 267 -10.76 -24.34 -22.56
N GLN A 268 -10.09 -25.49 -22.61
CA GLN A 268 -10.76 -26.79 -22.57
C GLN A 268 -11.45 -27.05 -21.24
N LEU A 269 -10.82 -26.66 -20.12
CA LEU A 269 -11.37 -26.83 -18.77
C LEU A 269 -12.56 -25.90 -18.51
N THR A 270 -12.49 -24.66 -19.00
CA THR A 270 -13.40 -23.59 -18.57
C THR A 270 -14.35 -23.07 -19.64
N GLY A 271 -14.04 -23.31 -20.92
CA GLY A 271 -14.67 -22.66 -22.07
C GLY A 271 -14.19 -21.21 -22.32
N ARG A 272 -13.35 -20.64 -21.44
CA ARG A 272 -12.85 -19.25 -21.58
C ARG A 272 -11.48 -19.24 -22.25
N ARG A 273 -11.37 -18.48 -23.34
CA ARG A 273 -10.14 -18.37 -24.15
C ARG A 273 -9.34 -17.14 -23.77
N TYR A 274 -8.03 -17.32 -23.62
CA TYR A 274 -7.04 -16.28 -23.46
C TYR A 274 -5.99 -16.40 -24.58
N ASP A 275 -5.33 -15.29 -24.87
CA ASP A 275 -4.22 -15.19 -25.83
C ASP A 275 -3.29 -14.06 -25.35
N PHE A 276 -2.15 -13.83 -26.00
CA PHE A 276 -1.24 -12.74 -25.65
C PHE A 276 -1.89 -11.36 -25.81
N VAL A 277 -2.73 -11.20 -26.83
CA VAL A 277 -3.49 -9.98 -27.12
C VAL A 277 -4.94 -10.31 -27.46
N GLN A 278 -5.87 -9.49 -26.99
CA GLN A 278 -7.25 -9.51 -27.46
C GLN A 278 -7.42 -8.48 -28.56
N GLN A 279 -8.22 -8.83 -29.56
CA GLN A 279 -8.55 -7.95 -30.67
C GLN A 279 -10.06 -7.84 -30.83
N TYR A 280 -10.55 -6.63 -31.09
CA TYR A 280 -11.97 -6.35 -31.30
C TYR A 280 -12.16 -5.36 -32.45
N GLY A 281 -13.22 -5.54 -33.25
CA GLY A 281 -13.48 -4.72 -34.45
C GLY A 281 -12.90 -5.31 -35.74
N ASP A 282 -12.66 -4.45 -36.73
CA ASP A 282 -12.20 -4.83 -38.07
C ASP A 282 -10.67 -4.79 -38.18
N ARG A 283 -10.05 -5.94 -38.47
CA ARG A 283 -8.59 -6.08 -38.62
C ARG A 283 -8.02 -5.28 -39.80
N ASN A 284 -8.85 -4.93 -40.76
CA ASN A 284 -8.47 -4.17 -41.94
C ASN A 284 -8.72 -2.67 -41.81
N ALA A 285 -9.16 -2.21 -40.63
CA ALA A 285 -9.33 -0.79 -40.35
C ALA A 285 -8.01 -0.03 -40.58
N ASP A 286 -8.11 1.17 -41.17
CA ASP A 286 -6.99 2.09 -41.35
C ASP A 286 -6.54 2.76 -40.04
N ARG A 287 -7.36 2.67 -38.99
CA ARG A 287 -7.12 3.23 -37.66
C ARG A 287 -7.26 2.19 -36.55
N CYS A 288 -6.35 2.22 -35.59
CA CYS A 288 -6.32 1.32 -34.43
C CYS A 288 -6.15 2.07 -33.11
N LEU A 289 -6.85 1.61 -32.07
CA LEU A 289 -6.59 1.99 -30.69
C LEU A 289 -5.91 0.82 -29.97
N VAL A 290 -4.83 1.10 -29.24
CA VAL A 290 -4.23 0.16 -28.28
C VAL A 290 -4.49 0.70 -26.89
N ALA A 291 -5.16 -0.09 -26.05
CA ALA A 291 -5.51 0.33 -24.68
C ALA A 291 -5.35 -0.85 -23.71
N LEU A 292 -4.93 -0.56 -22.49
CA LEU A 292 -4.69 -1.56 -21.45
C LEU A 292 -5.91 -1.73 -20.55
N ASN A 293 -6.07 -2.96 -20.03
CA ASN A 293 -7.04 -3.32 -19.00
C ASN A 293 -8.45 -2.73 -19.24
N THR A 294 -8.98 -1.99 -18.26
CA THR A 294 -10.40 -1.56 -18.26
C THR A 294 -10.71 -0.56 -19.36
N ALA A 295 -9.73 0.23 -19.82
CA ALA A 295 -9.94 1.12 -20.95
C ALA A 295 -10.07 0.36 -22.26
N GLY A 296 -9.35 -0.77 -22.40
CA GLY A 296 -9.56 -1.70 -23.51
C GLY A 296 -10.99 -2.24 -23.52
N GLU A 297 -11.50 -2.69 -22.38
CA GLU A 297 -12.88 -3.18 -22.28
C GLU A 297 -13.90 -2.09 -22.60
N ALA A 298 -13.75 -0.89 -22.04
CA ALA A 298 -14.64 0.24 -22.32
C ALA A 298 -14.59 0.69 -23.79
N ALA A 299 -13.44 0.57 -24.45
CA ALA A 299 -13.29 0.93 -25.86
C ALA A 299 -14.02 -0.02 -26.82
N LYS A 300 -14.44 -1.21 -26.39
CA LYS A 300 -15.29 -2.10 -27.21
C LYS A 300 -16.60 -1.42 -27.59
N ASP A 301 -17.21 -0.69 -26.64
CA ASP A 301 -18.41 0.11 -26.90
C ASP A 301 -18.14 1.20 -27.94
N SER A 302 -16.96 1.83 -27.93
CA SER A 302 -16.58 2.83 -28.93
C SER A 302 -16.47 2.21 -30.34
N VAL A 303 -15.93 1.00 -30.45
CA VAL A 303 -15.87 0.26 -31.71
C VAL A 303 -17.27 -0.09 -32.20
N ASP A 304 -18.17 -0.55 -31.33
CA ASP A 304 -19.55 -0.88 -31.69
C ASP A 304 -20.31 0.35 -32.20
N VAL A 305 -20.12 1.52 -31.56
CA VAL A 305 -20.71 2.79 -32.02
C VAL A 305 -20.21 3.17 -33.42
N LEU A 306 -18.90 3.02 -33.69
CA LEU A 306 -18.33 3.32 -35.02
C LEU A 306 -18.83 2.33 -36.08
N ALA A 307 -18.88 1.04 -35.75
CA ALA A 307 -19.43 0.02 -36.64
C ALA A 307 -20.90 0.31 -36.99
N GLY A 308 -21.71 0.76 -36.01
CA GLY A 308 -23.08 1.22 -36.22
C GLY A 308 -23.20 2.44 -37.15
N ARG A 309 -22.15 3.25 -37.28
CA ARG A 309 -22.03 4.37 -38.24
C ARG A 309 -21.48 3.95 -39.60
N GLY A 310 -21.15 2.66 -39.78
CA GLY A 310 -20.49 2.15 -40.97
C GLY A 310 -19.01 2.53 -41.06
N GLU A 311 -18.39 2.96 -39.96
CA GLU A 311 -16.98 3.29 -39.92
C GLU A 311 -16.16 2.13 -39.37
N SER A 312 -15.07 1.77 -40.05
CA SER A 312 -14.17 0.70 -39.61
C SER A 312 -13.21 1.18 -38.51
N ALA A 313 -12.95 0.33 -37.52
CA ALA A 313 -12.05 0.58 -36.40
C ALA A 313 -11.52 -0.74 -35.82
N ASN A 314 -10.25 -0.74 -35.43
CA ASN A 314 -9.59 -1.85 -34.75
C ASN A 314 -9.25 -1.47 -33.29
N LEU A 315 -9.34 -2.43 -32.39
CA LEU A 315 -8.95 -2.31 -30.98
C LEU A 315 -8.05 -3.48 -30.60
N VAL A 316 -6.91 -3.17 -29.97
CA VAL A 316 -5.96 -4.15 -29.44
C VAL A 316 -5.81 -3.94 -27.94
N ILE A 317 -5.98 -5.02 -27.17
CA ILE A 317 -5.91 -5.05 -25.71
C ILE A 317 -4.89 -6.12 -25.30
N PRO A 318 -3.67 -5.74 -24.87
CA PRO A 318 -2.69 -6.71 -24.42
C PRO A 318 -3.17 -7.44 -23.16
N THR A 319 -3.01 -8.77 -23.13
CA THR A 319 -3.27 -9.62 -21.94
C THR A 319 -1.96 -10.13 -21.33
N VAL A 320 -0.90 -10.21 -22.13
CA VAL A 320 0.47 -10.48 -21.68
C VAL A 320 1.34 -9.29 -22.07
N LEU A 321 2.12 -8.78 -21.13
CA LEU A 321 3.08 -7.69 -21.36
C LEU A 321 4.54 -8.20 -21.31
N ARG A 322 4.79 -9.20 -20.46
CA ARG A 322 6.07 -9.92 -20.36
C ARG A 322 5.80 -11.42 -20.25
N PRO A 323 6.35 -12.28 -21.12
CA PRO A 323 7.24 -11.99 -22.26
C PRO A 323 6.60 -11.05 -23.28
N TRP A 324 7.39 -10.20 -23.93
CA TRP A 324 6.87 -9.21 -24.89
C TRP A 324 6.28 -9.90 -26.14
N PRO A 325 4.98 -9.76 -26.42
CA PRO A 325 4.34 -10.51 -27.51
C PRO A 325 4.39 -9.74 -28.83
N GLU A 326 5.61 -9.53 -29.33
CA GLU A 326 5.84 -8.68 -30.51
C GLU A 326 5.05 -9.14 -31.74
N LYS A 327 5.10 -10.45 -32.03
CA LYS A 327 4.47 -11.02 -33.21
C LYS A 327 2.96 -10.79 -33.14
N GLU A 328 2.35 -11.12 -32.01
CA GLU A 328 0.91 -11.01 -31.80
C GLU A 328 0.45 -9.55 -31.83
N ILE A 329 1.23 -8.63 -31.26
CA ILE A 329 0.93 -7.19 -31.33
C ILE A 329 0.96 -6.70 -32.78
N VAL A 330 2.02 -6.99 -33.54
CA VAL A 330 2.13 -6.55 -34.93
C VAL A 330 1.01 -7.14 -35.79
N GLU A 331 0.71 -8.43 -35.62
CA GLU A 331 -0.39 -9.09 -36.34
C GLU A 331 -1.76 -8.48 -35.97
N ALA A 332 -1.98 -8.15 -34.69
CA ALA A 332 -3.23 -7.54 -34.23
C ALA A 332 -3.38 -6.09 -34.67
N LEU A 333 -2.30 -5.33 -34.83
CA LEU A 333 -2.35 -3.97 -35.39
C LEU A 333 -2.77 -3.97 -36.88
N GLY A 334 -2.46 -5.05 -37.61
CA GLY A 334 -3.00 -5.32 -38.93
C GLY A 334 -2.65 -4.24 -39.96
N ALA A 335 -3.67 -3.79 -40.72
CA ALA A 335 -3.51 -2.82 -41.80
C ALA A 335 -3.52 -1.35 -41.35
N ALA A 336 -3.56 -1.09 -40.04
CA ALA A 336 -3.70 0.25 -39.51
C ALA A 336 -2.54 1.16 -39.94
N ARG A 337 -2.88 2.35 -40.47
CA ARG A 337 -1.94 3.41 -40.85
C ARG A 337 -1.77 4.44 -39.75
N THR A 338 -2.79 4.61 -38.90
CA THR A 338 -2.72 5.47 -37.72
C THR A 338 -3.09 4.67 -36.47
N ILE A 339 -2.19 4.66 -35.50
CA ILE A 339 -2.33 3.88 -34.26
C ILE A 339 -2.29 4.85 -33.09
N VAL A 340 -3.35 4.90 -32.30
CA VAL A 340 -3.35 5.62 -31.02
C VAL A 340 -3.04 4.62 -29.92
N VAL A 341 -1.96 4.86 -29.19
CA VAL A 341 -1.59 4.09 -28.00
C VAL A 341 -1.99 4.89 -26.77
N ALA A 342 -3.01 4.40 -26.08
CA ALA A 342 -3.58 5.00 -24.88
C ALA A 342 -2.99 4.32 -23.64
N GLU A 343 -2.23 5.09 -22.84
CA GLU A 343 -1.53 4.59 -21.66
C GLU A 343 -2.01 5.34 -20.42
N ARG A 344 -2.30 4.61 -19.33
CA ARG A 344 -2.69 5.21 -18.05
C ARG A 344 -1.47 5.60 -17.21
N GLY A 345 -0.47 6.18 -17.86
CA GLY A 345 0.79 6.63 -17.28
C GLY A 345 1.67 7.28 -18.34
N SER A 346 2.66 8.04 -17.90
CA SER A 346 3.54 8.83 -18.79
C SER A 346 4.99 8.58 -18.42
N GLN A 347 5.84 8.49 -19.44
CA GLN A 347 7.29 8.53 -19.26
C GLN A 347 7.78 9.98 -19.39
N TYR A 348 8.22 10.61 -18.30
CA TYR A 348 8.60 12.02 -18.32
C TYR A 348 9.91 12.23 -19.10
N GLY A 349 9.94 13.23 -19.99
CA GLY A 349 11.12 13.53 -20.83
C GLY A 349 11.31 12.62 -22.06
N ALA A 350 10.44 11.62 -22.26
CA ALA A 350 10.46 10.74 -23.43
C ALA A 350 9.04 10.46 -23.95
N ASN A 351 8.95 9.65 -25.01
CA ASN A 351 7.70 9.03 -25.45
C ASN A 351 7.23 7.97 -24.43
N ASN A 352 5.93 7.62 -24.43
CA ASN A 352 5.35 6.65 -23.49
C ASN A 352 5.84 5.21 -23.72
N TYR A 353 5.68 4.37 -22.70
CA TYR A 353 6.32 3.05 -22.58
C TYR A 353 5.89 2.10 -23.70
N LEU A 354 4.60 1.78 -23.77
CA LEU A 354 4.08 0.82 -24.74
C LEU A 354 4.18 1.37 -26.17
N ALA A 355 3.95 2.67 -26.35
CA ALA A 355 4.12 3.31 -27.64
C ALA A 355 5.53 3.13 -28.22
N ASN A 356 6.57 3.20 -27.38
CA ASN A 356 7.95 2.97 -27.81
C ASN A 356 8.19 1.51 -28.23
N GLU A 357 7.71 0.54 -27.44
CA GLU A 357 7.89 -0.89 -27.75
C GLU A 357 7.15 -1.28 -29.04
N ILE A 358 5.93 -0.76 -29.22
CA ILE A 358 5.15 -0.94 -30.46
C ILE A 358 5.87 -0.29 -31.64
N GLY A 359 6.38 0.93 -31.48
CA GLY A 359 7.13 1.62 -32.55
C GLY A 359 8.36 0.84 -32.98
N ALA A 360 9.13 0.33 -32.04
CA ALA A 360 10.30 -0.50 -32.32
C ALA A 360 9.93 -1.83 -33.01
N ALA A 361 8.81 -2.46 -32.62
CA ALA A 361 8.29 -3.66 -33.25
C ALA A 361 7.86 -3.43 -34.70
N LEU A 362 7.08 -2.36 -34.96
CA LEU A 362 6.61 -2.00 -36.29
C LEU A 362 7.75 -1.62 -37.22
N GLN A 363 8.74 -0.85 -36.73
CA GLN A 363 9.90 -0.44 -37.51
C GLN A 363 10.70 -1.65 -38.01
N ARG A 364 10.92 -2.67 -37.17
CA ARG A 364 11.63 -3.91 -37.55
C ARG A 364 10.90 -4.71 -38.63
N ARG A 365 9.60 -4.49 -38.81
CA ARG A 365 8.77 -5.11 -39.85
C ARG A 365 8.58 -4.22 -41.08
N GLY A 366 9.25 -3.07 -41.14
CA GLY A 366 9.11 -2.10 -42.22
C GLY A 366 7.75 -1.41 -42.28
N ASN A 367 6.95 -1.49 -41.21
CA ASN A 367 5.66 -0.82 -41.12
C ASN A 367 5.88 0.67 -40.84
N GLN A 368 5.19 1.54 -41.60
CA GLN A 368 5.28 3.00 -41.50
C GLN A 368 4.04 3.65 -40.87
N ALA A 369 3.27 2.88 -40.10
CA ALA A 369 2.13 3.41 -39.36
C ALA A 369 2.56 4.54 -38.43
N THR A 370 1.74 5.58 -38.35
CA THR A 370 1.94 6.69 -37.44
C THR A 370 1.45 6.31 -36.06
N ILE A 371 2.32 6.39 -35.05
CA ILE A 371 1.98 6.17 -33.65
C ILE A 371 1.71 7.50 -32.96
N ILE A 372 0.50 7.64 -32.43
CA ILE A 372 0.06 8.76 -31.61
C ILE A 372 -0.08 8.26 -30.17
N GLN A 373 0.38 9.04 -29.21
CA GLN A 373 0.47 8.64 -27.80
C GLN A 373 -0.44 9.51 -26.96
N ARG A 374 -1.33 8.88 -26.19
CA ARG A 374 -2.25 9.59 -25.31
C ARG A 374 -2.17 9.04 -23.90
N THR A 375 -1.64 9.88 -23.01
CA THR A 375 -1.77 9.62 -21.58
C THR A 375 -3.18 9.99 -21.15
N TYR A 376 -3.89 9.09 -20.51
CA TYR A 376 -5.28 9.30 -20.07
C TYR A 376 -5.47 8.76 -18.65
N GLY A 377 -6.59 9.07 -17.99
CA GLY A 377 -7.07 8.28 -16.86
C GLY A 377 -6.23 8.31 -15.57
N VAL A 378 -5.10 9.05 -15.57
CA VAL A 378 -4.19 9.21 -14.43
C VAL A 378 -4.95 9.79 -13.24
N GLY A 379 -4.67 9.27 -12.06
CA GLY A 379 -5.35 9.62 -10.83
C GLY A 379 -6.77 9.07 -10.73
N GLY A 380 -7.04 7.98 -11.46
CA GLY A 380 -8.32 7.29 -11.51
C GLY A 380 -9.43 8.08 -12.17
N LEU A 381 -9.09 8.92 -13.15
CA LEU A 381 -10.09 9.46 -14.07
C LEU A 381 -10.68 8.30 -14.89
N ASN A 382 -11.98 8.38 -15.14
CA ASN A 382 -12.68 7.39 -15.94
C ASN A 382 -12.18 7.43 -17.39
N PHE A 383 -12.36 6.31 -18.09
CA PHE A 383 -12.25 6.24 -19.54
C PHE A 383 -13.62 5.79 -20.05
N THR A 384 -14.34 6.70 -20.72
CA THR A 384 -15.69 6.45 -21.23
C THR A 384 -15.68 6.08 -22.71
N THR A 385 -16.84 5.69 -23.22
CA THR A 385 -17.05 5.46 -24.66
C THR A 385 -16.68 6.70 -25.48
N GLU A 386 -16.99 7.90 -25.00
CA GLU A 386 -16.65 9.17 -25.64
C GLU A 386 -15.14 9.40 -25.72
N ASP A 387 -14.40 9.03 -24.68
CA ASP A 387 -12.93 9.11 -24.69
C ASP A 387 -12.36 8.21 -25.79
N GLY A 388 -12.85 6.97 -25.91
CA GLY A 388 -12.46 6.06 -26.99
C GLY A 388 -12.82 6.61 -28.38
N LEU A 389 -14.03 7.18 -28.54
CA LEU A 389 -14.43 7.84 -29.79
C LEU A 389 -13.53 9.04 -30.13
N ALA A 390 -13.11 9.81 -29.13
CA ALA A 390 -12.17 10.92 -29.32
C ALA A 390 -10.81 10.42 -29.80
N MET A 391 -10.32 9.28 -29.30
CA MET A 391 -9.08 8.65 -29.79
C MET A 391 -9.20 8.18 -31.25
N TYR A 392 -10.31 7.55 -31.62
CA TYR A 392 -10.52 7.14 -33.01
C TYR A 392 -10.67 8.33 -33.96
N LYS A 393 -11.38 9.38 -33.52
CA LYS A 393 -11.48 10.63 -34.27
C LYS A 393 -10.10 11.25 -34.48
N LEU A 394 -9.28 11.32 -33.43
CA LEU A 394 -7.90 11.77 -33.52
C LEU A 394 -7.10 10.95 -34.54
N ALA A 395 -7.24 9.62 -34.55
CA ALA A 395 -6.56 8.76 -35.51
C ALA A 395 -7.00 9.04 -36.97
N ALA A 396 -8.29 9.28 -37.17
CA ALA A 396 -8.87 9.55 -38.49
C ALA A 396 -8.52 10.94 -39.02
N ASP A 397 -8.46 11.95 -38.14
CA ASP A 397 -8.15 13.32 -38.51
C ASP A 397 -6.64 13.53 -38.72
N TRP A 398 -5.79 12.71 -38.09
CA TRP A 398 -4.34 12.88 -38.07
C TRP A 398 -3.68 13.10 -39.45
N PRO A 399 -4.03 12.35 -40.52
CA PRO A 399 -3.45 12.56 -41.85
C PRO A 399 -3.72 13.96 -42.43
N ASN A 400 -4.75 14.64 -41.93
CA ASN A 400 -5.20 15.95 -42.40
C ASN A 400 -4.78 17.11 -41.47
N VAL A 401 -3.97 16.85 -40.42
CA VAL A 401 -3.46 17.90 -39.53
C VAL A 401 -2.31 18.63 -40.23
N GLU A 402 -2.57 19.82 -40.76
CA GLU A 402 -1.56 20.62 -41.49
C GLU A 402 -0.61 21.41 -40.58
N ASN A 403 -1.08 21.83 -39.40
CA ASN A 403 -0.27 22.60 -38.47
C ASN A 403 0.69 21.68 -37.68
N GLU A 404 1.99 21.83 -37.91
CA GLU A 404 3.05 21.09 -37.20
C GLU A 404 3.01 21.30 -35.67
N ASP A 405 2.68 22.51 -35.19
CA ASP A 405 2.55 22.78 -33.76
C ASP A 405 1.33 22.08 -33.13
N ALA A 406 0.35 21.70 -33.95
CA ALA A 406 -0.83 20.93 -33.54
C ALA A 406 -0.62 19.41 -33.61
N LYS A 407 0.45 18.92 -34.26
CA LYS A 407 0.84 17.50 -34.30
C LYS A 407 1.52 17.07 -33.00
N ARG A 408 0.81 17.22 -31.88
CA ARG A 408 1.25 16.73 -30.57
C ARG A 408 1.19 15.20 -30.56
N VAL A 409 2.27 14.56 -31.00
CA VAL A 409 2.42 13.09 -31.07
C VAL A 409 2.18 12.49 -29.69
N LYS A 410 2.80 13.07 -28.66
CA LYS A 410 2.52 12.75 -27.26
C LYS A 410 1.72 13.88 -26.61
N TRP A 411 0.60 13.53 -25.98
CA TRP A 411 -0.19 14.48 -25.21
C TRP A 411 -1.01 13.81 -24.10
N TYR A 412 -1.61 14.62 -23.22
CA TYR A 412 -2.55 14.17 -22.19
C TYR A 412 -3.99 14.40 -22.65
N HIS A 413 -4.82 13.36 -22.59
CA HIS A 413 -6.25 13.45 -22.83
C HIS A 413 -6.98 13.88 -21.55
N GLY A 414 -7.87 14.87 -21.67
CA GLY A 414 -8.61 15.44 -20.54
C GLY A 414 -7.83 16.43 -19.67
N ALA A 415 -6.56 16.73 -19.99
CA ALA A 415 -5.81 17.79 -19.35
C ALA A 415 -6.20 19.17 -19.90
N TRP A 416 -6.17 20.19 -19.05
CA TRP A 416 -6.39 21.59 -19.41
C TRP A 416 -5.30 22.46 -18.75
N GLU A 417 -4.98 23.60 -19.35
CA GLU A 417 -3.75 24.36 -19.05
C GLU A 417 -3.78 25.13 -17.72
N GLY A 418 -4.90 25.16 -16.99
CA GLY A 418 -5.07 26.11 -15.90
C GLY A 418 -5.47 27.49 -16.40
N ASP A 419 -5.81 28.37 -15.47
CA ASP A 419 -5.71 29.82 -15.69
C ASP A 419 -4.41 30.27 -15.03
N PRO A 420 -3.36 30.66 -15.80
CA PRO A 420 -2.10 31.11 -15.23
C PRO A 420 -2.21 32.37 -14.35
N SER A 421 -3.31 33.11 -14.48
CA SER A 421 -3.62 34.29 -13.65
C SER A 421 -4.41 33.95 -12.38
N TYR A 422 -4.81 32.69 -12.20
CA TYR A 422 -5.51 32.25 -11.01
C TYR A 422 -4.58 32.25 -9.80
N ASP A 423 -4.70 33.28 -8.97
CA ASP A 423 -4.11 33.35 -7.64
C ASP A 423 -5.11 32.81 -6.62
N PRO A 424 -4.93 31.58 -6.10
CA PRO A 424 -5.89 30.99 -5.17
C PRO A 424 -5.95 31.84 -3.89
N PRO A 425 -7.14 32.28 -3.45
CA PRO A 425 -7.25 33.12 -2.28
C PRO A 425 -6.72 32.40 -1.04
N GLN A 426 -5.88 33.08 -0.25
CA GLN A 426 -5.46 32.56 1.05
C GLN A 426 -6.67 32.46 1.99
N THR A 427 -7.11 31.23 2.24
CA THR A 427 -8.28 30.96 3.10
C THR A 427 -7.94 30.85 4.58
N LEU A 428 -6.66 30.72 4.93
CA LEU A 428 -6.15 30.66 6.29
C LEU A 428 -5.06 31.71 6.51
N VAL A 429 -5.17 32.45 7.62
CA VAL A 429 -4.16 33.42 8.05
C VAL A 429 -3.07 32.68 8.83
N PRO A 430 -1.79 32.80 8.45
CA PRO A 430 -0.67 32.23 9.20
C PRO A 430 -0.60 32.76 10.63
N LEU A 431 -0.19 31.92 11.58
CA LEU A 431 -0.01 32.35 12.97
C LEU A 431 1.37 32.98 13.20
N THR A 432 1.41 34.04 14.01
CA THR A 432 2.67 34.63 14.48
C THR A 432 3.23 33.86 15.68
N ALA A 433 4.52 34.04 15.98
CA ALA A 433 5.13 33.44 17.16
C ALA A 433 4.44 33.91 18.45
N GLU A 434 4.16 35.21 18.58
CA GLU A 434 3.56 35.82 19.77
C GLU A 434 2.18 35.24 20.08
N GLN A 435 1.39 34.97 19.04
CA GLN A 435 0.07 34.34 19.19
C GLN A 435 0.18 32.92 19.77
N CYS A 436 1.32 32.26 19.58
CA CYS A 436 1.57 30.88 20.00
C CYS A 436 2.54 30.78 21.19
N THR A 437 2.94 31.90 21.81
CA THR A 437 3.89 31.92 22.94
C THR A 437 3.15 32.32 24.22
N LEU A 438 2.43 31.36 24.81
CA LEU A 438 1.74 31.53 26.09
C LEU A 438 2.39 30.73 27.22
N ASN A 439 3.34 29.83 26.92
CA ASN A 439 3.97 28.97 27.92
C ASN A 439 5.32 29.49 28.43
N GLU A 440 5.93 30.43 27.71
CA GLU A 440 7.30 30.87 27.96
C GLU A 440 7.49 31.33 29.41
N GLY A 441 8.56 30.84 30.05
CA GLY A 441 8.89 31.13 31.45
C GLY A 441 7.93 30.53 32.51
N LYS A 442 6.90 29.77 32.13
CA LYS A 442 5.92 29.20 33.09
C LYS A 442 6.34 27.87 33.73
N GLY A 443 7.48 27.31 33.34
CA GLY A 443 8.03 26.06 33.89
C GLY A 443 6.99 24.93 33.91
N ARG A 444 6.86 24.25 35.06
CA ARG A 444 5.91 23.14 35.28
C ARG A 444 4.45 23.56 35.49
N LYS A 445 4.15 24.86 35.64
CA LYS A 445 2.80 25.35 35.93
C LYS A 445 1.93 25.33 34.66
N VAL A 446 0.87 24.53 34.66
CA VAL A 446 -0.07 24.43 33.54
C VAL A 446 -1.41 25.05 33.90
N ASN A 447 -1.85 26.03 33.11
CA ASN A 447 -3.17 26.65 33.23
C ASN A 447 -3.98 26.38 31.97
N LEU A 448 -4.74 25.28 31.96
CA LEU A 448 -5.50 24.85 30.77
C LEU A 448 -6.47 25.93 30.27
N ARG A 449 -7.12 26.67 31.17
CA ARG A 449 -8.05 27.77 30.81
C ARG A 449 -7.35 28.94 30.12
N GLU A 450 -6.07 29.14 30.38
CA GLU A 450 -5.29 30.14 29.66
C GLU A 450 -4.88 29.61 28.28
N LEU A 451 -4.47 28.35 28.20
CA LEU A 451 -4.05 27.71 26.95
C LEU A 451 -5.20 27.55 25.94
N THR A 452 -6.46 27.49 26.39
CA THR A 452 -7.62 27.53 25.49
C THR A 452 -7.75 28.85 24.72
N LYS A 453 -7.01 29.90 25.10
CA LYS A 453 -6.95 31.17 24.35
C LYS A 453 -5.93 31.13 23.21
N MET A 454 -5.03 30.14 23.19
CA MET A 454 -4.05 29.99 22.12
C MET A 454 -4.79 29.55 20.84
N PRO A 455 -4.55 30.20 19.69
CA PRO A 455 -5.15 29.78 18.44
C PRO A 455 -4.67 28.37 18.03
N LEU A 456 -5.56 27.62 17.38
CA LEU A 456 -5.23 26.30 16.86
C LEU A 456 -4.30 26.41 15.65
N ARG A 457 -3.21 25.65 15.66
CA ARG A 457 -2.28 25.51 14.52
C ARG A 457 -2.87 24.62 13.42
N ILE A 458 -3.71 23.67 13.80
CA ILE A 458 -4.51 22.81 12.92
C ILE A 458 -5.97 23.17 13.17
N ASP A 459 -6.61 23.80 12.19
CA ASP A 459 -7.97 24.33 12.33
C ASP A 459 -9.02 23.27 11.92
N LYS A 460 -9.74 23.49 10.83
CA LYS A 460 -10.84 22.61 10.38
C LYS A 460 -10.32 21.37 9.67
N HIS A 461 -10.75 20.18 10.08
CA HIS A 461 -10.39 18.89 9.49
C HIS A 461 -11.62 18.02 9.21
N SER A 462 -11.50 17.02 8.34
CA SER A 462 -12.59 16.09 7.96
C SER A 462 -12.60 14.76 8.73
N ALA A 463 -11.91 14.69 9.88
CA ALA A 463 -11.87 13.49 10.71
C ALA A 463 -13.25 13.04 11.20
N CYS A 464 -13.38 11.76 11.53
CA CYS A 464 -14.60 11.19 12.11
C CYS A 464 -15.00 11.94 13.40
N PRO A 465 -16.31 12.06 13.70
CA PRO A 465 -16.76 12.51 15.01
C PRO A 465 -16.11 11.70 16.14
N GLY A 466 -15.67 12.37 17.19
CA GLY A 466 -14.97 11.72 18.32
C GLY A 466 -13.52 11.32 18.06
N CYS A 467 -12.93 11.65 16.90
CA CYS A 467 -11.54 11.32 16.59
C CYS A 467 -10.56 11.87 17.66
N GLY A 468 -9.79 10.98 18.29
CA GLY A 468 -8.81 11.37 19.32
C GLY A 468 -7.56 12.05 18.78
N ILE A 469 -7.28 11.94 17.47
CA ILE A 469 -6.03 12.44 16.85
C ILE A 469 -5.90 13.94 17.08
N PHE A 470 -6.90 14.74 16.70
CA PHE A 470 -6.77 16.20 16.76
C PHE A 470 -6.97 16.76 18.16
N THR A 471 -7.76 16.09 19.01
CA THR A 471 -7.78 16.39 20.45
C THR A 471 -6.38 16.26 21.03
N THR A 472 -5.71 15.15 20.72
CA THR A 472 -4.36 14.88 21.18
C THR A 472 -3.36 15.88 20.59
N LEU A 473 -3.32 16.05 19.27
CA LEU A 473 -2.38 16.95 18.62
C LEU A 473 -2.54 18.39 19.09
N ASN A 474 -3.77 18.91 19.15
CA ASN A 474 -4.01 20.29 19.58
C ASN A 474 -3.66 20.50 21.06
N MET A 475 -3.95 19.52 21.93
CA MET A 475 -3.54 19.58 23.33
C MET A 475 -2.02 19.58 23.48
N PHE A 476 -1.30 18.75 22.72
CA PHE A 476 0.17 18.69 22.74
C PHE A 476 0.76 20.01 22.24
N LEU A 477 0.29 20.49 21.09
CA LEU A 477 0.72 21.74 20.48
C LEU A 477 0.45 22.94 21.40
N SER A 478 -0.58 22.90 22.26
CA SER A 478 -0.80 23.96 23.26
C SER A 478 0.35 24.15 24.24
N GLY A 479 1.20 23.14 24.43
CA GLY A 479 2.41 23.20 25.23
C GLY A 479 3.69 23.60 24.47
N ILE A 480 3.61 23.85 23.17
CA ILE A 480 4.76 24.22 22.32
C ILE A 480 4.67 25.71 22.02
N ASP A 481 5.72 26.48 22.32
CA ASP A 481 5.78 27.92 22.06
C ASP A 481 6.37 28.27 20.69
N GLY A 482 6.02 29.44 20.16
CA GLY A 482 6.62 30.00 18.95
C GLY A 482 6.25 29.27 17.65
N HIS A 483 7.12 29.41 16.64
CA HIS A 483 6.91 28.82 15.32
C HIS A 483 7.13 27.31 15.33
N VAL A 484 6.31 26.59 14.58
CA VAL A 484 6.45 25.16 14.36
C VAL A 484 6.39 24.84 12.88
N VAL A 485 7.13 23.80 12.48
CA VAL A 485 6.96 23.14 11.17
C VAL A 485 6.45 21.74 11.43
N LEU A 486 5.35 21.37 10.79
CA LEU A 486 4.73 20.05 10.97
C LEU A 486 5.01 19.18 9.74
N LEU A 487 5.60 18.02 9.99
CA LEU A 487 5.73 16.96 9.01
C LEU A 487 4.75 15.85 9.34
N PHE A 488 4.18 15.19 8.33
CA PHE A 488 3.30 14.04 8.55
C PHE A 488 3.77 12.83 7.74
N ASN A 489 3.79 11.66 8.37
CA ASN A 489 3.73 10.40 7.64
C ASN A 489 2.32 10.24 7.02
N THR A 490 2.20 9.48 5.93
CA THR A 490 0.90 9.10 5.37
C THR A 490 0.04 8.41 6.44
N GLY A 491 -1.21 8.83 6.61
CA GLY A 491 -2.13 8.26 7.60
C GLY A 491 -3.34 9.15 7.83
N CYS A 492 -4.22 8.80 8.77
CA CYS A 492 -5.46 9.55 9.03
C CYS A 492 -5.20 11.04 9.28
N GLY A 493 -4.19 11.36 10.11
CA GLY A 493 -3.86 12.75 10.44
C GLY A 493 -3.57 13.61 9.22
N MET A 494 -2.91 13.05 8.20
CA MET A 494 -2.62 13.72 6.93
C MET A 494 -3.86 13.76 6.02
N VAL A 495 -4.52 12.62 5.80
CA VAL A 495 -5.60 12.49 4.81
C VAL A 495 -6.77 13.43 5.12
N VAL A 496 -7.09 13.61 6.40
CA VAL A 496 -8.24 14.43 6.83
C VAL A 496 -7.91 15.91 6.99
N THR A 497 -6.67 16.32 6.75
CA THR A 497 -6.22 17.73 6.87
C THR A 497 -5.72 18.34 5.57
N THR A 498 -5.38 17.53 4.56
CA THR A 498 -4.80 18.02 3.29
C THR A 498 -5.50 17.45 2.06
N GLY A 499 -6.83 17.56 2.00
CA GLY A 499 -7.58 17.26 0.78
C GLY A 499 -7.36 18.33 -0.27
N TYR A 500 -6.51 18.09 -1.28
CA TYR A 500 -6.17 19.07 -2.32
C TYR A 500 -7.44 19.65 -3.00
N PRO A 501 -7.52 20.99 -3.20
CA PRO A 501 -6.50 22.01 -2.95
C PRO A 501 -6.52 22.64 -1.54
N LEU A 502 -7.26 22.06 -0.58
CA LEU A 502 -7.47 22.63 0.76
C LEU A 502 -6.42 22.16 1.78
N THR A 503 -6.22 22.97 2.81
CA THR A 503 -5.34 22.68 3.96
C THR A 503 -5.98 23.11 5.27
N SER A 504 -5.71 22.36 6.35
CA SER A 504 -6.11 22.71 7.73
C SER A 504 -5.04 23.52 8.49
N PHE A 505 -3.85 23.70 7.92
CA PHE A 505 -2.67 24.17 8.64
C PHE A 505 -2.50 25.68 8.55
N LYS A 506 -2.35 26.35 9.70
CA LYS A 506 -1.95 27.77 9.80
C LYS A 506 -0.44 27.97 10.04
N VAL A 507 0.30 26.88 9.87
CA VAL A 507 1.76 26.78 10.06
C VAL A 507 2.32 25.98 8.88
N PRO A 508 3.64 26.07 8.59
CA PRO A 508 4.25 25.27 7.54
C PRO A 508 3.99 23.77 7.74
N TYR A 509 3.60 23.11 6.66
CA TYR A 509 3.27 21.70 6.60
C TYR A 509 4.04 21.01 5.48
N PHE A 510 4.47 19.78 5.73
CA PHE A 510 5.02 18.92 4.69
C PHE A 510 4.59 17.45 4.87
N HIS A 511 4.29 16.80 3.75
CA HIS A 511 4.14 15.35 3.68
C HIS A 511 5.02 14.83 2.55
N ASN A 512 5.70 13.72 2.81
CA ASN A 512 6.57 13.04 1.84
C ASN A 512 5.99 11.67 1.48
N LEU A 513 6.30 10.64 2.28
CA LEU A 513 5.81 9.28 2.11
C LEU A 513 5.41 8.67 3.46
N PHE A 514 4.95 7.42 3.43
CA PHE A 514 4.59 6.70 4.64
C PHE A 514 5.82 6.24 5.45
N HIS A 515 6.91 5.89 4.77
CA HIS A 515 8.09 5.25 5.36
C HIS A 515 9.14 6.22 5.95
N ASN A 516 9.28 7.41 5.37
CA ASN A 516 10.53 8.20 5.49
C ASN A 516 10.37 9.53 6.24
N GLY A 517 9.34 9.68 7.08
CA GLY A 517 9.06 10.91 7.83
C GLY A 517 10.25 11.40 8.65
N SER A 518 10.88 10.52 9.44
CA SER A 518 12.01 10.87 10.32
C SER A 518 13.23 11.35 9.53
N SER A 519 13.60 10.64 8.47
CA SER A 519 14.72 11.04 7.61
C SER A 519 14.46 12.34 6.86
N THR A 520 13.19 12.61 6.52
CA THR A 520 12.79 13.92 5.97
C THR A 520 12.97 15.02 7.02
N ALA A 521 12.54 14.80 8.26
CA ALA A 521 12.70 15.74 9.36
C ALA A 521 14.18 16.03 9.67
N THR A 522 15.06 15.03 9.62
CA THR A 522 16.52 15.20 9.72
C THR A 522 17.05 16.21 8.72
N GLY A 523 16.64 16.11 7.44
CA GLY A 523 17.03 17.07 6.41
C GLY A 523 16.52 18.48 6.68
N VAL A 524 15.30 18.62 7.21
CA VAL A 524 14.71 19.92 7.57
C VAL A 524 15.51 20.59 8.69
N VAL A 525 15.82 19.89 9.78
CA VAL A 525 16.56 20.50 10.90
C VAL A 525 17.99 20.86 10.53
N GLU A 526 18.65 20.08 9.67
CA GLU A 526 19.97 20.42 9.13
C GLU A 526 19.93 21.71 8.30
N MET A 527 18.88 21.91 7.49
CA MET A 527 18.73 23.15 6.72
C MET A 527 18.37 24.35 7.60
N ILE A 528 17.53 24.18 8.62
CA ILE A 528 17.25 25.24 9.61
C ILE A 528 18.56 25.70 10.27
N LYS A 529 19.41 24.76 10.69
CA LYS A 529 20.73 25.06 11.26
C LYS A 529 21.59 25.87 10.27
N ARG A 530 21.71 25.42 9.02
CA ARG A 530 22.51 26.09 7.99
C ARG A 530 22.01 27.49 7.66
N PHE A 531 20.70 27.69 7.60
CA PHE A 531 20.13 29.03 7.37
C PHE A 531 20.45 29.97 8.53
N ARG A 532 20.38 29.49 9.78
CA ARG A 532 20.78 30.29 10.95
C ARG A 532 22.28 30.64 10.93
N GLU A 533 23.15 29.68 10.60
CA GLU A 533 24.59 29.93 10.49
C GLU A 533 24.95 30.98 9.41
N ARG A 534 24.11 31.10 8.37
CA ARG A 534 24.27 32.11 7.30
C ARG A 534 23.60 33.45 7.62
N GLY A 535 22.74 33.50 8.63
CA GLY A 535 21.87 34.65 8.91
C GLY A 535 20.65 34.76 7.99
N ASP A 536 20.29 33.69 7.27
CA ASP A 536 19.13 33.64 6.37
C ASP A 536 17.80 33.39 7.12
N LEU A 537 17.87 33.00 8.40
CA LEU A 537 16.73 32.67 9.25
C LEU A 537 17.00 33.11 10.70
N GLU A 538 16.17 34.00 11.24
CA GLU A 538 16.28 34.49 12.63
C GLU A 538 15.28 33.79 13.56
N GLU A 539 14.22 33.22 13.00
CA GLU A 539 13.10 32.65 13.73
C GLU A 539 13.47 31.36 14.48
N GLU A 540 12.98 31.26 15.72
CA GLU A 540 13.04 30.02 16.48
C GLU A 540 11.92 29.06 16.05
N ILE A 541 12.29 27.99 15.32
CA ILE A 541 11.36 26.99 14.78
C ILE A 541 11.53 25.66 15.52
N THR A 542 10.40 25.08 15.95
CA THR A 542 10.33 23.69 16.45
C THR A 542 9.82 22.76 15.36
N THR A 543 10.63 21.78 14.96
CA THR A 543 10.23 20.77 13.98
C THR A 543 9.55 19.59 14.67
N ILE A 544 8.36 19.21 14.20
CA ILE A 544 7.58 18.09 14.74
C ILE A 544 7.16 17.17 13.60
N LEU A 545 7.60 15.91 13.66
CA LEU A 545 7.07 14.83 12.84
C LEU A 545 5.87 14.20 13.55
N VAL A 546 4.72 14.23 12.91
CA VAL A 546 3.50 13.57 13.37
C VAL A 546 3.33 12.26 12.62
N THR A 547 3.22 11.16 13.36
CA THR A 547 3.06 9.81 12.80
C THR A 547 1.92 9.07 13.50
N GLY A 548 1.25 8.18 12.79
CA GLY A 548 0.42 7.15 13.44
C GLY A 548 1.27 5.93 13.79
N ASP A 549 0.74 5.00 14.59
CA ASP A 549 1.42 3.74 14.93
C ASP A 549 1.86 2.94 13.69
N GLY A 550 1.09 2.99 12.59
CA GLY A 550 1.51 2.36 11.33
C GLY A 550 2.65 3.06 10.59
N GLY A 551 2.78 4.38 10.74
CA GLY A 551 3.90 5.12 10.16
C GLY A 551 5.20 4.84 10.91
N ASP A 552 5.09 4.65 12.23
CA ASP A 552 6.21 4.17 13.05
C ASP A 552 6.53 2.70 12.79
N ASP A 553 5.54 1.82 12.59
CA ASP A 553 5.81 0.41 12.25
C ASP A 553 6.62 0.27 10.97
N ILE A 554 6.22 0.95 9.89
CA ILE A 554 6.94 0.89 8.63
C ILE A 554 8.29 1.62 8.70
N GLY A 555 8.33 2.82 9.30
CA GLY A 555 9.49 3.70 9.34
C GLY A 555 10.34 3.60 10.61
N MET A 556 10.21 2.50 11.35
CA MET A 556 10.84 2.35 12.68
C MET A 556 12.35 2.49 12.63
N ASP A 557 12.98 1.93 11.61
CA ASP A 557 14.42 2.04 11.36
C ASP A 557 14.86 3.50 11.17
N GLN A 558 14.04 4.31 10.47
CA GLN A 558 14.28 5.73 10.26
C GLN A 558 14.16 6.53 11.57
N VAL A 559 13.19 6.20 12.43
CA VAL A 559 13.03 6.81 13.77
C VAL A 559 14.21 6.45 14.66
N ILE A 560 14.61 5.17 14.70
CA ILE A 560 15.78 4.71 15.46
C ILE A 560 17.05 5.42 14.97
N GLY A 561 17.22 5.53 13.65
CA GLY A 561 18.36 6.23 13.05
C GLY A 561 18.42 7.71 13.45
N ALA A 562 17.29 8.40 13.46
CA ALA A 562 17.22 9.80 13.92
C ALA A 562 17.53 9.95 15.41
N ALA A 563 17.02 9.03 16.24
CA ALA A 563 17.28 9.00 17.66
C ALA A 563 18.78 8.75 17.98
N LEU A 564 19.42 7.81 17.29
CA LEU A 564 20.85 7.51 17.43
C LEU A 564 21.75 8.68 17.01
N ARG A 565 21.35 9.44 15.99
CA ARG A 565 22.05 10.67 15.58
C ARG A 565 21.75 11.85 16.49
N ASN A 566 20.77 11.72 17.38
CA ASN A 566 20.28 12.79 18.24
C ASN A 566 19.79 14.00 17.42
N ASP A 567 19.08 13.75 16.31
CA ASP A 567 18.58 14.81 15.44
C ASP A 567 17.55 15.70 16.20
N PRO A 568 17.65 17.04 16.17
CA PRO A 568 16.90 17.92 17.07
C PRO A 568 15.46 18.21 16.61
N PHE A 569 14.61 17.19 16.59
CA PHE A 569 13.17 17.32 16.33
C PHE A 569 12.34 16.40 17.22
N ILE A 570 11.03 16.70 17.29
CA ILE A 570 10.06 15.91 18.05
C ILE A 570 9.39 14.90 17.11
N VAL A 571 9.38 13.62 17.47
CA VAL A 571 8.44 12.65 16.90
C VAL A 571 7.24 12.55 17.83
N LEU A 572 6.04 12.82 17.30
CA LEU A 572 4.77 12.68 18.00
C LEU A 572 3.95 11.57 17.34
N GLU A 573 3.93 10.41 17.98
CA GLU A 573 3.12 9.26 17.56
C GLU A 573 1.72 9.35 18.17
N TYR A 574 0.67 9.38 17.34
CA TYR A 574 -0.69 9.07 17.78
C TYR A 574 -0.96 7.56 17.58
N ASP A 575 -0.92 6.80 18.66
CA ASP A 575 -1.13 5.36 18.68
C ASP A 575 -2.61 5.05 18.87
N ASN A 576 -3.29 4.66 17.79
CA ASN A 576 -4.70 4.28 17.83
C ASN A 576 -4.90 2.78 17.69
N LYS A 577 -3.83 1.98 17.80
CA LYS A 577 -3.87 0.51 17.83
C LYS A 577 -4.35 -0.12 16.51
N GLY A 578 -4.06 0.49 15.38
CA GLY A 578 -4.34 -0.10 14.07
C GLY A 578 -4.06 0.85 12.91
N TYR A 579 -3.95 0.31 11.71
CA TYR A 579 -3.78 1.15 10.52
C TYR A 579 -5.15 1.67 10.07
N MET A 580 -5.63 2.70 10.77
CA MET A 580 -7.04 3.12 10.67
C MET A 580 -7.42 3.66 9.30
N ASN A 581 -6.50 4.36 8.63
CA ASN A 581 -6.77 5.01 7.35
C ASN A 581 -7.07 4.00 6.24
N THR A 582 -6.40 2.85 6.28
CA THR A 582 -6.46 1.84 5.23
C THR A 582 -7.53 0.79 5.47
N GLY A 583 -8.27 0.84 6.59
CA GLY A 583 -9.31 -0.15 6.90
C GLY A 583 -9.18 -0.84 8.26
N ALA A 584 -8.39 -0.31 9.20
CA ALA A 584 -8.18 -0.89 10.53
C ALA A 584 -7.36 -2.19 10.56
N GLN A 585 -6.34 -2.27 9.70
CA GLN A 585 -5.42 -3.40 9.72
C GLN A 585 -4.63 -3.46 11.03
N LEU A 586 -4.11 -4.65 11.32
CA LEU A 586 -3.23 -4.93 12.44
C LEU A 586 -1.99 -4.04 12.34
N CYS A 587 -1.69 -3.38 13.46
CA CYS A 587 -0.41 -2.77 13.74
C CYS A 587 0.33 -3.57 14.82
N TYR A 588 1.63 -3.36 14.96
CA TYR A 588 2.42 -4.02 15.99
C TYR A 588 2.20 -3.42 17.38
N THR A 589 1.73 -2.18 17.50
CA THR A 589 1.36 -1.56 18.80
C THR A 589 -0.01 -2.02 19.31
N GLY A 590 -0.80 -2.71 18.49
CA GLY A 590 -2.13 -3.23 18.82
C GLY A 590 -2.09 -4.28 19.92
N PHE A 591 -3.17 -4.40 20.69
CA PHE A 591 -3.21 -5.34 21.82
C PHE A 591 -3.37 -6.78 21.33
N LYS A 592 -2.79 -7.75 22.05
CA LYS A 592 -2.99 -9.17 21.75
C LYS A 592 -4.48 -9.49 21.89
N GLY A 593 -5.01 -10.24 20.94
CA GLY A 593 -6.41 -10.58 20.83
C GLY A 593 -7.29 -9.50 20.19
N GLN A 594 -6.78 -8.29 19.93
CA GLN A 594 -7.55 -7.24 19.26
C GLN A 594 -8.01 -7.70 17.88
N ARG A 595 -9.27 -7.39 17.55
CA ARG A 595 -9.82 -7.66 16.22
C ARG A 595 -9.43 -6.53 15.26
N ASN A 596 -8.87 -6.88 14.11
CA ASN A 596 -8.51 -5.99 13.01
C ASN A 596 -9.04 -6.56 11.69
N SER A 597 -9.00 -5.79 10.60
CA SER A 597 -9.48 -6.24 9.28
C SER A 597 -8.65 -7.36 8.64
N ASN A 598 -7.45 -7.62 9.14
CA ASN A 598 -6.58 -8.73 8.74
C ASN A 598 -6.11 -9.59 9.94
N ALA A 599 -6.77 -9.45 11.09
CA ALA A 599 -6.63 -10.33 12.25
C ALA A 599 -8.02 -10.54 12.87
N HIS A 600 -8.76 -11.50 12.31
CA HIS A 600 -10.15 -11.73 12.63
C HIS A 600 -10.32 -12.61 13.88
N VAL A 601 -11.58 -12.77 14.29
CA VAL A 601 -12.00 -13.67 15.37
C VAL A 601 -12.88 -14.74 14.73
N GLY A 602 -12.44 -15.99 14.80
CA GLY A 602 -13.08 -17.16 14.23
C GLY A 602 -12.51 -18.45 14.83
N PRO A 603 -12.93 -19.63 14.36
CA PRO A 603 -12.49 -20.91 14.90
C PRO A 603 -10.96 -21.11 14.92
N GLN A 604 -10.22 -20.50 13.98
CA GLN A 604 -8.76 -20.64 13.89
C GLN A 604 -7.97 -19.42 14.39
N GLN A 605 -8.65 -18.33 14.78
CA GLN A 605 -7.98 -17.07 15.14
C GLN A 605 -8.75 -16.30 16.22
N ALA A 606 -8.06 -15.75 17.21
CA ALA A 606 -8.66 -14.97 18.29
C ALA A 606 -8.29 -13.48 18.21
N GLY A 607 -8.12 -12.94 17.00
CA GLY A 607 -7.53 -11.61 16.75
C GLY A 607 -6.01 -11.64 16.64
N LYS A 608 -5.36 -10.50 16.92
CA LYS A 608 -3.90 -10.34 16.89
C LYS A 608 -3.19 -11.36 17.78
N LYS A 609 -2.24 -12.13 17.23
CA LYS A 609 -1.57 -13.23 17.93
C LYS A 609 -0.50 -12.80 18.96
N HIS A 610 0.16 -11.66 18.72
CA HIS A 610 1.35 -11.23 19.47
C HIS A 610 1.04 -10.08 20.44
N HIS A 611 1.86 -9.89 21.48
CA HIS A 611 1.79 -8.68 22.32
C HIS A 611 2.17 -7.42 21.56
N HIS A 612 1.84 -6.26 22.13
CA HIS A 612 2.14 -4.97 21.55
C HIS A 612 3.64 -4.66 21.63
N LYS A 613 4.17 -4.11 20.53
CA LYS A 613 5.49 -3.49 20.42
C LYS A 613 5.62 -2.37 21.45
N ASP A 614 6.76 -2.34 22.13
CA ASP A 614 7.12 -1.24 23.04
C ASP A 614 8.20 -0.37 22.40
N ILE A 615 7.75 0.63 21.64
CA ILE A 615 8.67 1.58 20.97
C ILE A 615 9.44 2.43 21.97
N ILE A 616 8.89 2.68 23.16
CA ILE A 616 9.55 3.49 24.19
C ILE A 616 10.80 2.75 24.70
N GLU A 617 10.67 1.45 24.99
CA GLU A 617 11.81 0.65 25.42
C GLU A 617 12.81 0.38 24.28
N ILE A 618 12.37 0.29 23.02
CA ILE A 618 13.28 0.24 21.86
C ILE A 618 14.10 1.54 21.78
N LEU A 619 13.46 2.70 21.88
CA LEU A 619 14.12 4.00 21.83
C LEU A 619 14.94 4.31 23.09
N ARG A 620 14.61 3.74 24.26
CA ARG A 620 15.49 3.81 25.44
C ARG A 620 16.89 3.31 25.09
N GLY A 621 16.99 2.24 24.28
CA GLY A 621 18.25 1.68 23.82
C GLY A 621 19.06 2.55 22.86
N THR A 622 18.50 3.65 22.36
CA THR A 622 19.22 4.60 21.49
C THR A 622 19.83 5.76 22.26
N PHE A 623 19.61 5.84 23.58
CA PHE A 623 20.02 6.95 24.44
C PHE A 623 19.40 8.31 24.04
N ALA A 624 18.23 8.27 23.39
CA ALA A 624 17.47 9.48 23.08
C ALA A 624 17.30 10.34 24.35
N PRO A 625 17.62 11.66 24.30
CA PRO A 625 17.57 12.53 25.48
C PRO A 625 16.22 12.57 26.17
N TYR A 626 15.14 12.52 25.39
CA TYR A 626 13.80 12.60 25.94
C TYR A 626 12.82 11.66 25.24
N ILE A 627 12.14 10.84 26.03
CA ILE A 627 11.08 9.95 25.55
C ILE A 627 9.91 10.03 26.52
N ALA A 628 8.66 10.09 26.05
CA ALA A 628 7.51 10.16 26.93
C ALA A 628 6.26 9.48 26.37
N THR A 629 5.38 9.04 27.27
CA THR A 629 4.01 8.65 26.95
C THR A 629 3.01 9.69 27.47
N ILE A 630 1.94 9.93 26.71
CA ILE A 630 0.90 10.93 27.01
C ILE A 630 -0.50 10.40 26.70
N ALA A 631 -1.51 10.95 27.37
CA ALA A 631 -2.91 10.64 27.12
C ALA A 631 -3.78 11.88 27.32
N GLU A 632 -4.80 12.06 26.48
CA GLU A 632 -5.74 13.19 26.57
C GLU A 632 -6.51 13.23 27.90
N SER A 633 -6.71 12.07 28.55
CA SER A 633 -7.31 11.98 29.89
C SER A 633 -6.48 12.66 30.99
N HIS A 634 -5.19 12.97 30.72
CA HIS A 634 -4.25 13.58 31.65
C HIS A 634 -3.61 14.86 31.05
N ALA A 635 -4.45 15.79 30.58
CA ALA A 635 -4.04 16.99 29.84
C ALA A 635 -2.91 17.83 30.48
N GLN A 636 -2.88 18.00 31.80
CA GLN A 636 -1.79 18.74 32.46
C GLN A 636 -0.44 18.04 32.39
N ASP A 637 -0.42 16.71 32.41
CA ASP A 637 0.80 15.92 32.21
C ASP A 637 1.30 16.06 30.78
N MET A 638 0.39 15.90 29.83
CA MET A 638 0.64 16.04 28.41
C MET A 638 1.26 17.40 28.04
N VAL A 639 0.71 18.51 28.53
CA VAL A 639 1.26 19.85 28.28
C VAL A 639 2.65 20.02 28.89
N ARG A 640 2.90 19.50 30.10
CA ARG A 640 4.25 19.55 30.71
C ARG A 640 5.27 18.81 29.87
N LYS A 641 4.91 17.63 29.36
CA LYS A 641 5.77 16.80 28.52
C LYS A 641 6.02 17.41 27.15
N ALA A 642 5.04 18.10 26.57
CA ALA A 642 5.23 18.87 25.34
C ALA A 642 6.29 19.97 25.52
N ARG A 643 6.21 20.75 26.61
CA ARG A 643 7.21 21.79 26.94
C ARG A 643 8.61 21.20 27.12
N LYS A 644 8.72 20.05 27.79
CA LYS A 644 10.01 19.34 27.93
C LYS A 644 10.55 18.87 26.59
N ALA A 645 9.74 18.22 25.75
CA ALA A 645 10.15 17.81 24.41
C ALA A 645 10.66 19.00 23.59
N GLN A 646 9.98 20.15 23.66
CA GLN A 646 10.44 21.37 23.01
C GLN A 646 11.78 21.87 23.57
N ALA A 647 11.94 21.90 24.88
CA ALA A 647 13.20 22.30 25.51
C ALA A 647 14.36 21.40 25.04
N THR A 648 14.15 20.09 25.03
CA THR A 648 15.14 19.11 24.54
C THR A 648 15.59 19.41 23.11
N VAL A 649 14.65 19.64 22.18
CA VAL A 649 15.02 19.91 20.78
C VAL A 649 15.67 21.27 20.57
N ARG A 650 15.31 22.27 21.38
CA ARG A 650 15.97 23.59 21.37
C ARG A 650 17.42 23.52 21.89
N GLU A 651 17.69 22.60 22.81
CA GLU A 651 19.04 22.29 23.30
C GLU A 651 19.83 21.39 22.33
N GLY A 652 19.24 21.01 21.19
CA GLY A 652 19.88 20.20 20.16
C GLY A 652 19.70 18.68 20.33
N GLY A 653 18.74 18.24 21.15
CA GLY A 653 18.45 16.82 21.40
C GLY A 653 17.22 16.28 20.68
N PHE A 654 17.17 14.96 20.47
CA PHE A 654 16.00 14.27 19.93
C PHE A 654 14.92 14.05 21.01
N ALA A 655 13.65 14.15 20.61
CA ALA A 655 12.52 13.87 21.50
C ALA A 655 11.50 12.94 20.82
N PHE A 656 11.03 11.92 21.55
CA PHE A 656 9.94 11.06 21.10
C PHE A 656 8.77 11.07 22.10
N VAL A 657 7.56 11.25 21.59
CA VAL A 657 6.34 11.29 22.41
C VAL A 657 5.28 10.39 21.81
N LYS A 658 4.82 9.42 22.59
CA LYS A 658 3.76 8.48 22.20
C LYS A 658 2.45 8.82 22.91
N ALA A 659 1.40 9.04 22.13
CA ALA A 659 0.07 9.35 22.63
C ALA A 659 -0.91 8.22 22.35
N LEU A 660 -1.63 7.72 23.35
CA LEU A 660 -2.79 6.86 23.08
C LEU A 660 -3.95 7.70 22.54
N SER A 661 -4.48 7.32 21.39
CA SER A 661 -5.55 8.04 20.69
C SER A 661 -6.71 7.10 20.34
N VAL A 662 -7.94 7.51 20.64
CA VAL A 662 -9.14 6.72 20.30
C VAL A 662 -9.45 6.81 18.81
N CYS A 663 -9.87 5.69 18.21
CA CYS A 663 -10.50 5.67 16.89
C CYS A 663 -11.94 5.13 17.02
N PRO A 664 -12.96 5.99 17.21
CA PRO A 664 -14.33 5.54 17.47
C PRO A 664 -14.86 4.57 16.41
N LEU A 665 -14.66 4.91 15.13
CA LEU A 665 -15.09 4.11 13.99
C LEU A 665 -14.59 2.66 14.05
N ASN A 666 -13.27 2.49 14.19
CA ASN A 666 -12.64 1.18 14.05
C ASN A 666 -12.45 0.44 15.38
N TRP A 667 -12.52 1.14 16.50
CA TRP A 667 -12.69 0.48 17.80
C TRP A 667 -14.13 0.01 18.01
N GLY A 668 -15.08 0.52 17.21
CA GLY A 668 -16.51 0.27 17.39
C GLY A 668 -16.99 0.86 18.72
N ALA A 669 -16.58 2.10 19.00
CA ALA A 669 -16.90 2.85 20.20
C ALA A 669 -17.78 4.05 19.85
N GLU A 670 -18.60 4.51 20.78
CA GLU A 670 -19.43 5.71 20.58
C GLU A 670 -18.57 6.98 20.55
N ASP A 671 -18.97 7.96 19.73
CA ASP A 671 -18.12 9.13 19.42
C ASP A 671 -17.75 9.99 20.66
N HIS A 672 -18.49 9.88 21.76
CA HIS A 672 -18.25 10.68 22.97
C HIS A 672 -17.44 9.94 24.06
N VAL A 673 -17.14 8.65 23.91
CA VAL A 673 -16.49 7.85 24.97
C VAL A 673 -14.97 7.92 24.97
N GLY A 674 -14.37 8.69 24.05
CA GLY A 674 -12.92 8.80 23.90
C GLY A 674 -12.16 9.00 25.23
N PRO A 675 -12.43 10.09 25.98
CA PRO A 675 -11.72 10.35 27.23
C PRO A 675 -11.82 9.24 28.27
N SER A 676 -13.00 8.61 28.42
CA SER A 676 -13.21 7.55 29.42
C SER A 676 -12.60 6.21 28.98
N ALA A 677 -12.59 5.91 27.68
CA ALA A 677 -11.88 4.76 27.12
C ALA A 677 -10.36 4.90 27.30
N ILE A 678 -9.82 6.09 27.02
CA ILE A 678 -8.39 6.39 27.23
C ILE A 678 -8.03 6.33 28.71
N GLU A 679 -8.85 6.90 29.61
CA GLU A 679 -8.63 6.77 31.05
C GLU A 679 -8.65 5.29 31.51
N ALA A 680 -9.56 4.47 30.96
CA ALA A 680 -9.60 3.03 31.27
C ALA A 680 -8.32 2.30 30.83
N ALA A 681 -7.79 2.59 29.64
CA ALA A 681 -6.52 2.01 29.18
C ALA A 681 -5.33 2.42 30.08
N VAL A 682 -5.29 3.69 30.50
CA VAL A 682 -4.26 4.21 31.42
C VAL A 682 -4.39 3.54 32.79
N ASN A 683 -5.60 3.45 33.35
CA ASN A 683 -5.87 2.85 34.65
C ASN A 683 -5.61 1.34 34.70
N ALA A 684 -5.71 0.65 33.56
CA ALA A 684 -5.31 -0.75 33.43
C ALA A 684 -3.80 -0.92 33.16
N CYS A 685 -3.02 0.15 33.04
CA CYS A 685 -1.62 0.13 32.62
C CYS A 685 -1.37 -0.47 31.23
N LEU A 686 -2.39 -0.49 30.35
CA LEU A 686 -2.21 -0.81 28.93
C LEU A 686 -1.44 0.30 28.19
N HIS A 687 -1.49 1.52 28.72
CA HIS A 687 -0.69 2.66 28.29
C HIS A 687 -0.26 3.46 29.53
N PRO A 688 0.82 3.05 30.22
CA PRO A 688 1.29 3.76 31.41
C PRO A 688 1.80 5.16 31.04
N LEU A 689 1.63 6.14 31.93
CA LEU A 689 2.09 7.52 31.73
C LEU A 689 3.41 7.79 32.46
N TYR A 690 4.48 7.91 31.70
CA TYR A 690 5.83 8.11 32.21
C TYR A 690 6.68 8.89 31.20
N GLU A 691 7.87 9.27 31.63
CA GLU A 691 8.91 9.90 30.81
C GLU A 691 10.27 9.31 31.14
N ILE A 692 11.19 9.41 30.19
CA ILE A 692 12.59 9.04 30.30
C ILE A 692 13.39 10.28 29.93
N GLU A 693 14.12 10.83 30.90
CA GLU A 693 15.01 11.98 30.72
C GLU A 693 16.45 11.48 30.89
N HIS A 694 17.22 11.45 29.81
CA HIS A 694 18.60 10.94 29.80
C HIS A 694 18.76 9.56 30.48
N GLY A 695 17.85 8.64 30.16
CA GLY A 695 17.82 7.28 30.73
C GLY A 695 17.07 7.17 32.06
N VAL A 696 16.84 8.27 32.78
CA VAL A 696 16.16 8.25 34.09
C VAL A 696 14.64 8.21 33.90
N THR A 697 14.02 7.14 34.41
CA THR A 697 12.58 6.92 34.30
C THR A 697 11.81 7.67 35.39
N THR A 698 10.75 8.39 35.02
CA THR A 698 9.81 9.01 35.95
C THR A 698 8.38 8.59 35.63
N ILE A 699 7.69 7.95 36.58
CA ILE A 699 6.24 7.67 36.48
C ILE A 699 5.47 8.92 36.88
N ASN A 700 4.67 9.47 35.95
CA ASN A 700 3.90 10.68 36.20
C ASN A 700 2.49 10.40 36.72
N TYR A 701 1.94 9.21 36.44
CA TYR A 701 0.66 8.76 36.96
C TYR A 701 0.74 7.29 37.41
N ASP A 702 0.34 7.05 38.66
CA ASP A 702 0.33 5.73 39.28
C ASP A 702 -1.12 5.37 39.68
N PRO A 703 -1.79 4.47 38.94
CA PRO A 703 -3.17 4.07 39.24
C PRO A 703 -3.29 3.27 40.54
N ASP A 704 -2.20 2.65 41.02
CA ASP A 704 -2.19 1.92 42.29
C ASP A 704 -2.27 2.92 43.46
N LYS A 705 -1.44 3.99 43.42
CA LYS A 705 -1.44 5.07 44.44
C LYS A 705 -2.73 5.87 44.46
N THR A 706 -3.32 6.12 43.29
CA THR A 706 -4.58 6.86 43.17
C THR A 706 -5.83 6.00 43.39
N LYS A 707 -5.67 4.69 43.65
CA LYS A 707 -6.76 3.72 43.84
C LYS A 707 -7.73 3.64 42.65
N LYS A 708 -7.21 3.88 41.45
CA LYS A 708 -7.95 3.83 40.17
C LYS A 708 -7.60 2.61 39.32
N ARG A 709 -6.66 1.77 39.76
CA ARG A 709 -6.26 0.54 39.04
C ARG A 709 -7.47 -0.34 38.73
N ILE A 710 -7.61 -0.70 37.46
CA ILE A 710 -8.62 -1.65 36.97
C ILE A 710 -7.95 -2.83 36.25
N SER A 711 -8.72 -3.89 36.01
CA SER A 711 -8.23 -5.03 35.22
C SER A 711 -8.20 -4.73 33.72
N VAL A 712 -7.35 -5.43 32.97
CA VAL A 712 -7.32 -5.42 31.50
C VAL A 712 -8.68 -5.82 30.92
N LYS A 713 -9.35 -6.82 31.51
CA LYS A 713 -10.69 -7.24 31.10
C LYS A 713 -11.71 -6.10 31.21
N GLU A 714 -11.65 -5.35 32.31
CA GLU A 714 -12.52 -4.19 32.53
C GLU A 714 -12.20 -3.04 31.56
N ALA A 715 -10.93 -2.79 31.25
CA ALA A 715 -10.55 -1.82 30.23
C ALA A 715 -11.09 -2.24 28.85
N PHE A 716 -10.89 -3.48 28.41
CA PHE A 716 -11.39 -3.97 27.13
C PHE A 716 -12.91 -3.84 26.97
N ALA A 717 -13.67 -4.00 28.06
CA ALA A 717 -15.11 -3.75 28.04
C ALA A 717 -15.49 -2.28 27.74
N ARG A 718 -14.57 -1.34 27.98
CA ARG A 718 -14.77 0.12 27.81
C ARG A 718 -14.12 0.69 26.54
N LEU A 719 -13.27 -0.08 25.84
CA LEU A 719 -12.57 0.40 24.64
C LEU A 719 -13.40 0.28 23.34
N GLY A 720 -14.35 -0.66 23.26
CA GLY A 720 -15.26 -0.78 22.11
C GLY A 720 -15.36 -2.20 21.51
N GLY A 721 -16.14 -2.32 20.44
CA GLY A 721 -16.44 -3.58 19.74
C GLY A 721 -15.23 -4.39 19.25
N SER A 722 -14.09 -3.75 18.98
CA SER A 722 -12.86 -4.45 18.57
C SER A 722 -12.13 -5.16 19.71
N PHE A 723 -12.60 -4.98 20.95
CA PHE A 723 -12.08 -5.62 22.17
C PHE A 723 -13.15 -6.44 22.91
N ALA A 724 -14.43 -6.24 22.60
CA ALA A 724 -15.54 -6.81 23.35
C ALA A 724 -15.51 -8.35 23.46
N HIS A 725 -15.02 -9.06 22.44
CA HIS A 725 -14.88 -10.52 22.47
C HIS A 725 -13.87 -11.01 23.53
N LEU A 726 -12.89 -10.20 23.90
CA LEU A 726 -11.89 -10.49 24.95
C LEU A 726 -12.46 -10.45 26.37
N THR A 727 -13.73 -10.06 26.52
CA THR A 727 -14.44 -10.12 27.82
C THR A 727 -15.10 -11.48 28.05
N LYS A 728 -15.24 -12.29 27.00
CA LYS A 728 -15.98 -13.55 27.05
C LYS A 728 -15.14 -14.69 27.65
N PRO A 729 -15.77 -15.70 28.28
CA PRO A 729 -15.06 -16.81 28.91
C PRO A 729 -14.17 -17.60 27.94
N GLU A 730 -14.56 -17.73 26.67
CA GLU A 730 -13.86 -18.51 25.66
C GLU A 730 -12.47 -17.94 25.34
N LEU A 731 -12.23 -16.65 25.62
CA LEU A 731 -10.95 -15.96 25.41
C LEU A 731 -10.30 -15.52 26.71
N ALA A 732 -10.73 -16.09 27.85
CA ALA A 732 -10.19 -15.75 29.16
C ALA A 732 -8.68 -15.98 29.26
N GLU A 733 -8.14 -17.02 28.60
CA GLU A 733 -6.70 -17.28 28.54
C GLU A 733 -5.94 -16.16 27.82
N VAL A 734 -6.45 -15.66 26.69
CA VAL A 734 -5.85 -14.54 25.97
C VAL A 734 -5.83 -13.29 26.85
N THR A 735 -6.94 -12.98 27.52
CA THR A 735 -7.03 -11.80 28.38
C THR A 735 -6.18 -11.94 29.64
N ALA A 736 -6.08 -13.13 30.23
CA ALA A 736 -5.21 -13.40 31.38
C ALA A 736 -3.72 -13.25 31.01
N ASP A 737 -3.34 -13.71 29.83
CA ASP A 737 -1.99 -13.54 29.29
C ASP A 737 -1.66 -12.05 29.03
N VAL A 738 -2.61 -11.26 28.49
CA VAL A 738 -2.43 -9.80 28.40
C VAL A 738 -2.30 -9.15 29.78
N GLN A 739 -3.13 -9.54 30.74
CA GLN A 739 -3.05 -9.03 32.12
C GLN A 739 -1.68 -9.32 32.74
N ALA A 740 -1.19 -10.55 32.62
CA ALA A 740 0.10 -10.95 33.16
C ALA A 740 1.25 -10.15 32.55
N GLU A 741 1.25 -9.93 31.23
CA GLU A 741 2.27 -9.12 30.56
C GLU A 741 2.20 -7.65 30.96
N VAL A 742 0.99 -7.08 31.08
CA VAL A 742 0.79 -5.70 31.55
C VAL A 742 1.30 -5.52 32.98
N ASP A 743 0.99 -6.45 33.88
CA ASP A 743 1.44 -6.38 35.27
C ASP A 743 2.96 -6.56 35.38
N ARG A 744 3.56 -7.44 34.56
CA ARG A 744 5.02 -7.59 34.45
C ARG A 744 5.69 -6.31 33.98
N ARG A 745 5.19 -5.68 32.90
CA ARG A 745 5.71 -4.41 32.38
C ARG A 745 5.56 -3.29 33.39
N TRP A 746 4.43 -3.22 34.08
CA TRP A 746 4.19 -2.22 35.13
C TRP A 746 5.14 -2.40 36.33
N ALA A 747 5.37 -3.63 36.79
CA ALA A 747 6.32 -3.91 37.87
C ALA A 747 7.75 -3.52 37.48
N ARG A 748 8.18 -3.84 36.25
CA ARG A 748 9.47 -3.40 35.71
C ARG A 748 9.58 -1.88 35.67
N LEU A 749 8.55 -1.19 35.18
CA LEU A 749 8.55 0.27 35.10
C LEU A 749 8.65 0.93 36.49
N LYS A 750 7.98 0.37 37.50
CA LYS A 750 8.11 0.84 38.90
C LYS A 750 9.54 0.67 39.42
N ALA A 751 10.16 -0.49 39.18
CA ALA A 751 11.55 -0.71 39.57
C ALA A 751 12.51 0.29 38.89
N MET A 752 12.30 0.58 37.60
CA MET A 752 13.07 1.59 36.86
C MET A 752 12.88 3.01 37.44
N ALA A 753 11.65 3.35 37.82
CA ALA A 753 11.37 4.67 38.39
C ALA A 753 11.90 4.85 39.83
N GLU A 754 12.14 3.74 40.54
CA GLU A 754 12.72 3.74 41.89
C GLU A 754 14.25 3.73 41.89
N HIS A 755 14.88 3.47 40.74
CA HIS A 755 16.33 3.28 40.66
C HIS A 755 16.93 3.88 39.39
N GLU A 756 17.72 4.95 39.54
CA GLU A 756 18.26 5.75 38.42
C GLU A 756 19.16 4.98 37.44
N LEU A 757 19.74 3.85 37.84
CA LEU A 757 20.58 3.01 36.96
C LEU A 757 19.81 1.98 36.12
N LEU A 758 18.48 1.85 36.29
CA LEU A 758 17.65 0.81 35.66
C LEU A 758 16.90 1.27 34.40
#